data_AF-A0A8S9IAV0-F1
#
_entry.id   AF-A0A8S9IAV0-F1
#
_cell.length_a   1.000
_cell.length_b   1.000
_cell.length_c   1.000
_cell.angle_alpha   90.00
_cell.angle_beta   90.00
_cell.angle_gamma   90.00
#
_symmetry.space_group_name_H-M   'P 1'
#
loop_
_entity.id
_entity.type
_entity.pdbx_description
1 polymer ?
#
loop_
_entity_poly.entity_id
_entity_poly.type
_entity_poly.pdbx_seq_one_letter_code
_entity_poly.pdbx_strand_id
1 'polypeptide(L)'
;MLMKGRSVVGEAIGLLKARWKILQSLNVGVNHAPQTIVACCVLHNLCQIARKPEPVIWKDPDEVGSPARVLERQDNLGATFFEPSSLPEGFSLLGFYAQPNNRKLFGWTLVGKDISGNSLRPPVDYLLLWSGKSTKVENNKDQTGYFWQPVPPDGYSAVGLIVTTTAEKPPLDKIRCVRSDLTDQSEPDALIWESNGFSVSSSKPVNRGTQASSVCVGTFTSNPTLACLKNNKFDFSCMPSKVQIDALFKTYAPLIYFHKDEKYLPSSISWFFSNGALLYKKGEESNPVPIEPNGSNLPQGEANDGLYWLDLPVASDARKRVQGGDLQSMEVYLHIKPVYGGTLTDIAVWMFYPFNGPSRAKLKLATIPLGRIGEHIGDWEHFTLRISNFSGKLQRMYLSQHSKGSWIYPPEIEFQSGGNKPVAYASLNGHAMYAKPGLVLQGRDDVGIRNDTGKSEKVFDTAVRFRVVSAEYLKEVEEPAWLNYMRHWGPKIDYGREDEIRGVEKIVVGESLKSMFRSAVNGLPNEVFGEEGPTGPKLKRNWRPFIRLDSIQSSNADANTDKQRKDDDYWWLQINKELVGYWPAKLFSSLGKGATEVLWGGEIVNEKTGGKHTSTDMGSGHFADEGHRKASYFRNIMTVDKTNTLREPQGVYPTVTNDNCYNIKEGRNGTSWGFNFFYGGPGLNAKCP
;
A
#
# COMPACT_ATOMS: atom_id res chain seq x y z
N MET A 1 -31.55 10.63 -1.13
CA MET A 1 -31.04 10.86 -2.51
C MET A 1 -29.51 10.84 -2.57
N LEU A 2 -28.79 11.52 -1.67
CA LEU A 2 -27.31 11.57 -1.63
C LEU A 2 -26.58 10.20 -1.56
N MET A 3 -27.18 9.15 -0.99
CA MET A 3 -26.52 7.82 -0.90
C MET A 3 -26.51 7.02 -2.20
N LYS A 4 -27.45 7.26 -3.14
CA LYS A 4 -27.48 6.52 -4.42
C LYS A 4 -26.47 7.06 -5.43
N GLY A 5 -26.29 8.38 -5.54
CA GLY A 5 -25.26 8.99 -6.39
C GLY A 5 -23.82 8.61 -5.97
N ARG A 6 -23.59 8.43 -4.67
CA ARG A 6 -22.29 7.99 -4.13
C ARG A 6 -21.92 6.55 -4.52
N SER A 7 -22.91 5.66 -4.67
CA SER A 7 -22.71 4.27 -5.09
C SER A 7 -22.30 4.18 -6.56
N VAL A 8 -23.01 4.90 -7.44
CA VAL A 8 -22.76 4.91 -8.89
C VAL A 8 -21.41 5.53 -9.23
N VAL A 9 -21.06 6.64 -8.56
CA VAL A 9 -19.73 7.25 -8.69
C VAL A 9 -18.64 6.31 -8.15
N GLY A 10 -18.92 5.58 -7.06
CA GLY A 10 -18.00 4.59 -6.49
C GLY A 10 -17.72 3.41 -7.43
N GLU A 11 -18.74 2.92 -8.14
CA GLU A 11 -18.60 1.83 -9.12
C GLU A 11 -17.91 2.29 -10.41
N ALA A 12 -18.23 3.49 -10.91
CA ALA A 12 -17.54 4.07 -12.06
C ALA A 12 -16.05 4.33 -11.75
N ILE A 13 -15.73 4.89 -10.58
CA ILE A 13 -14.35 5.03 -10.11
C ILE A 13 -13.71 3.66 -9.90
N GLY A 14 -14.45 2.67 -9.41
CA GLY A 14 -14.00 1.29 -9.30
C GLY A 14 -13.64 0.64 -10.64
N LEU A 15 -14.44 0.88 -11.69
CA LEU A 15 -14.13 0.42 -13.04
C LEU A 15 -12.86 1.10 -13.59
N LEU A 16 -12.74 2.41 -13.38
CA LEU A 16 -11.57 3.16 -13.82
C LEU A 16 -10.32 2.77 -13.04
N LYS A 17 -10.42 2.53 -11.73
CA LYS A 17 -9.35 2.00 -10.89
C LYS A 17 -8.96 0.58 -11.31
N ALA A 18 -9.93 -0.27 -11.65
CA ALA A 18 -9.65 -1.62 -12.15
C ALA A 18 -8.93 -1.60 -13.50
N ARG A 19 -9.38 -0.72 -14.43
CA ARG A 19 -8.79 -0.60 -15.77
C ARG A 19 -7.43 0.11 -15.75
N TRP A 20 -7.33 1.18 -14.96
CA TRP A 20 -6.19 2.08 -14.92
C TRP A 20 -5.63 2.11 -13.51
N LYS A 21 -4.66 1.22 -13.27
CA LYS A 21 -3.99 1.07 -11.97
C LYS A 21 -3.42 2.37 -11.42
N ILE A 22 -3.12 3.35 -12.28
CA ILE A 22 -2.71 4.69 -11.88
C ILE A 22 -3.74 5.34 -10.95
N LEU A 23 -5.05 5.07 -11.10
CA LEU A 23 -6.10 5.68 -10.28
C LEU A 23 -6.34 4.98 -8.93
N GLN A 24 -5.88 3.74 -8.76
CA GLN A 24 -5.97 3.02 -7.47
C GLN A 24 -5.17 3.71 -6.38
N SER A 25 -4.19 4.49 -6.81
CA SER A 25 -3.23 5.18 -5.98
C SER A 25 -2.81 6.51 -6.62
N LEU A 26 -3.64 7.11 -7.49
CA LEU A 26 -3.54 8.39 -8.24
C LEU A 26 -2.26 9.23 -8.21
N ASN A 27 -1.06 8.64 -8.26
CA ASN A 27 0.26 9.20 -7.90
C ASN A 27 0.79 10.39 -8.74
N VAL A 28 0.00 11.45 -8.87
CA VAL A 28 0.32 12.72 -9.53
C VAL A 28 0.10 13.90 -8.57
N GLY A 29 0.92 14.96 -8.63
CA GLY A 29 0.74 16.12 -7.73
C GLY A 29 -0.70 16.63 -7.71
N VAL A 30 -1.19 17.12 -6.56
CA VAL A 30 -2.62 17.46 -6.33
C VAL A 30 -3.23 18.34 -7.44
N ASN A 31 -2.45 19.23 -8.05
CA ASN A 31 -2.89 20.11 -9.13
C ASN A 31 -3.11 19.39 -10.49
N HIS A 32 -2.61 18.16 -10.63
CA HIS A 32 -2.64 17.31 -11.82
C HIS A 32 -3.52 16.05 -11.66
N ALA A 33 -4.01 15.81 -10.44
CA ALA A 33 -4.99 14.77 -10.13
C ALA A 33 -6.25 14.86 -11.03
N PRO A 34 -6.95 16.01 -11.16
CA PRO A 34 -8.16 16.14 -12.00
C PRO A 34 -7.94 15.64 -13.42
N GLN A 35 -6.85 16.13 -14.01
CA GLN A 35 -6.50 15.88 -15.40
C GLN A 35 -6.13 14.41 -15.63
N THR A 36 -5.52 13.74 -14.65
CA THR A 36 -5.15 12.32 -14.74
C THR A 36 -6.36 11.40 -14.70
N ILE A 37 -7.39 11.75 -13.91
CA ILE A 37 -8.65 10.98 -13.89
C ILE A 37 -9.39 11.18 -15.20
N VAL A 38 -9.49 12.42 -15.66
CA VAL A 38 -10.12 12.75 -16.95
C VAL A 38 -9.42 11.98 -18.08
N ALA A 39 -8.09 11.93 -18.09
CA ALA A 39 -7.33 11.16 -19.07
C ALA A 39 -7.61 9.65 -19.02
N CYS A 40 -7.88 9.09 -17.84
CA CYS A 40 -8.23 7.68 -17.65
C CYS A 40 -9.69 7.39 -18.02
N CYS A 41 -10.62 8.32 -17.77
CA CYS A 41 -12.00 8.25 -18.26
C CYS A 41 -12.02 8.18 -19.79
N VAL A 42 -11.33 9.11 -20.46
CA VAL A 42 -11.25 9.13 -21.94
C VAL A 42 -10.68 7.83 -22.51
N LEU A 43 -9.63 7.28 -21.88
CA LEU A 43 -9.05 6.00 -22.31
C LEU A 43 -9.98 4.81 -22.05
N HIS A 44 -10.75 4.84 -20.96
CA HIS A 44 -11.75 3.81 -20.68
C HIS A 44 -12.81 3.78 -21.79
N ASN A 45 -13.26 4.94 -22.24
CA ASN A 45 -14.31 5.06 -23.27
C ASN A 45 -13.82 4.57 -24.63
N LEU A 46 -12.57 4.87 -24.99
CA LEU A 46 -11.92 4.30 -26.18
C LEU A 46 -11.84 2.76 -26.11
N CYS A 47 -11.63 2.18 -24.92
CA CYS A 47 -11.66 0.73 -24.74
C CYS A 47 -13.08 0.15 -24.95
N GLN A 48 -14.13 0.86 -24.51
CA GLN A 48 -15.52 0.46 -24.73
C GLN A 48 -15.90 0.51 -26.22
N ILE A 49 -15.52 1.58 -26.93
CA ILE A 49 -15.71 1.71 -28.39
C ILE A 49 -15.00 0.58 -29.14
N ALA A 50 -13.80 0.20 -28.70
CA ALA A 50 -13.05 -0.93 -29.24
C ALA A 50 -13.55 -2.31 -28.78
N ARG A 51 -14.71 -2.39 -28.11
CA ARG A 51 -15.33 -3.60 -27.55
C ARG A 51 -14.39 -4.44 -26.69
N LYS A 52 -13.49 -3.79 -25.94
CA LYS A 52 -12.62 -4.48 -24.99
C LYS A 52 -13.43 -4.89 -23.76
N PRO A 53 -13.23 -6.10 -23.22
CA PRO A 53 -13.97 -6.56 -22.04
C PRO A 53 -13.80 -5.62 -20.84
N GLU A 54 -14.86 -5.52 -20.04
CA GLU A 54 -14.84 -4.75 -18.80
C GLU A 54 -14.05 -5.45 -17.70
N PRO A 55 -13.18 -4.72 -16.99
CA PRO A 55 -12.49 -5.27 -15.85
C PRO A 55 -13.45 -5.36 -14.67
N VAL A 56 -13.23 -6.35 -13.80
CA VAL A 56 -13.99 -6.51 -12.56
C VAL A 56 -13.83 -5.24 -11.71
N ILE A 57 -14.96 -4.68 -11.26
CA ILE A 57 -15.02 -3.40 -10.53
C ILE A 57 -14.13 -3.46 -9.30
N TRP A 58 -13.19 -2.51 -9.21
CA TRP A 58 -12.35 -2.33 -8.05
C TRP A 58 -13.16 -1.72 -6.90
N LYS A 59 -13.21 -2.39 -5.75
CA LYS A 59 -13.79 -1.84 -4.52
C LYS A 59 -12.67 -1.35 -3.62
N ASP A 60 -12.70 -0.07 -3.26
CA ASP A 60 -11.78 0.44 -2.26
C ASP A 60 -12.05 -0.26 -0.92
N PRO A 61 -11.02 -0.71 -0.20
CA PRO A 61 -11.20 -1.35 1.10
C PRO A 61 -11.80 -0.37 2.11
N ASP A 62 -12.85 -0.78 2.84
CA ASP A 62 -13.55 0.06 3.82
C ASP A 62 -12.57 0.74 4.79
N GLU A 63 -12.52 2.08 4.76
CA GLU A 63 -11.77 2.90 5.70
C GLU A 63 -12.47 3.00 7.07
N VAL A 64 -12.66 1.89 7.77
CA VAL A 64 -12.86 1.90 9.22
C VAL A 64 -12.18 0.69 9.86
N GLY A 65 -10.87 0.60 9.65
CA GLY A 65 -10.01 -0.22 10.49
C GLY A 65 -9.41 0.64 11.59
N SER A 66 -10.11 0.84 12.72
CA SER A 66 -9.40 1.21 13.94
C SER A 66 -8.33 0.14 14.21
N PRO A 67 -7.10 0.50 14.58
CA PRO A 67 -6.09 -0.49 14.93
C PRO A 67 -6.65 -1.38 16.05
N ALA A 68 -6.38 -2.68 15.95
CA ALA A 68 -6.78 -3.66 16.96
C ALA A 68 -6.36 -3.14 18.35
N ARG A 69 -7.36 -2.79 19.18
CA ARG A 69 -7.13 -2.45 20.58
C ARG A 69 -6.74 -3.72 21.31
N VAL A 70 -5.45 -3.96 21.44
CA VAL A 70 -4.95 -4.70 22.59
C VAL A 70 -5.24 -3.81 23.80
N LEU A 71 -6.16 -4.22 24.66
CA LEU A 71 -6.41 -3.60 25.96
C LEU A 71 -5.20 -3.85 26.87
N GLU A 72 -4.09 -3.18 26.60
CA GLU A 72 -3.01 -2.99 27.57
C GLU A 72 -3.33 -1.71 28.35
N ARG A 73 -3.28 -1.81 29.69
CA ARG A 73 -3.48 -0.68 30.61
C ARG A 73 -2.57 0.47 30.17
N GLN A 74 -3.16 1.65 29.92
CA GLN A 74 -2.46 2.88 29.54
C GLN A 74 -1.70 3.46 30.74
N ASP A 75 -0.54 2.90 31.05
CA ASP A 75 0.43 3.54 31.92
C ASP A 75 1.36 4.42 31.05
N ASN A 76 1.39 5.73 31.36
CA ASN A 76 2.33 6.75 30.83
C ASN A 76 2.15 7.24 29.37
N LEU A 77 1.05 7.95 29.09
CA LEU A 77 0.69 8.57 27.78
C LEU A 77 1.58 9.75 27.31
N GLY A 78 2.72 10.01 27.97
CA GLY A 78 3.63 11.10 27.59
C GLY A 78 4.65 10.69 26.52
N ALA A 79 5.49 11.64 26.11
CA ALA A 79 6.67 11.39 25.28
C ALA A 79 7.92 12.04 25.88
N THR A 80 9.07 11.44 25.54
CA THR A 80 10.39 11.96 25.90
C THR A 80 11.13 12.37 24.63
N PHE A 81 11.81 13.51 24.71
CA PHE A 81 12.57 14.12 23.63
C PHE A 81 14.05 14.08 23.97
N PHE A 82 14.87 13.61 23.04
CA PHE A 82 16.27 13.31 23.26
C PHE A 82 17.14 14.16 22.33
N GLU A 83 18.03 14.92 22.95
CA GLU A 83 19.17 15.52 22.26
C GLU A 83 20.30 14.48 22.14
N PRO A 84 20.94 14.33 20.96
CA PRO A 84 22.16 13.55 20.83
C PRO A 84 23.28 14.08 21.72
N SER A 85 23.80 13.26 22.65
CA SER A 85 24.72 13.71 23.70
C SER A 85 26.18 13.86 23.27
N SER A 86 26.59 13.27 22.14
CA SER A 86 27.96 13.38 21.59
C SER A 86 27.95 13.32 20.07
N LEU A 87 28.36 14.42 19.43
CA LEU A 87 28.53 14.50 17.98
C LEU A 87 29.98 14.13 17.62
N PRO A 88 30.22 13.27 16.63
CA PRO A 88 31.58 13.03 16.15
C PRO A 88 32.22 14.32 15.60
N GLU A 89 33.55 14.38 15.59
CA GLU A 89 34.27 15.60 15.18
C GLU A 89 33.92 16.04 13.75
N GLY A 90 33.52 17.31 13.62
CA GLY A 90 33.08 17.91 12.37
C GLY A 90 31.65 17.58 11.95
N PHE A 91 30.89 16.84 12.76
CA PHE A 91 29.46 16.59 12.53
C PHE A 91 28.59 17.61 13.25
N SER A 92 27.44 17.88 12.64
CA SER A 92 26.43 18.83 13.10
C SER A 92 25.10 18.12 13.33
N LEU A 93 24.36 18.62 14.32
CA LEU A 93 23.02 18.14 14.62
C LEU A 93 22.05 18.49 13.48
N LEU A 94 21.17 17.54 13.14
CA LEU A 94 20.10 17.73 12.15
C LEU A 94 18.69 17.69 12.76
N GLY A 95 18.53 17.20 13.98
CA GLY A 95 17.24 17.13 14.68
C GLY A 95 17.30 16.26 15.93
N PHE A 96 16.35 16.49 16.84
CA PHE A 96 16.17 15.69 18.05
C PHE A 96 15.40 14.39 17.75
N TYR A 97 15.55 13.41 18.63
CA TYR A 97 14.77 12.18 18.61
C TYR A 97 13.60 12.25 19.60
N ALA A 98 12.49 11.56 19.34
CA ALA A 98 11.38 11.46 20.28
C ALA A 98 10.75 10.05 20.28
N GLN A 99 10.22 9.65 21.44
CA GLN A 99 9.45 8.41 21.58
C GLN A 99 8.41 8.49 22.71
N PRO A 100 7.37 7.63 22.67
CA PRO A 100 6.47 7.43 23.80
C PRO A 100 7.20 6.96 25.07
N ASN A 101 6.72 7.39 26.23
CA ASN A 101 7.34 7.05 27.52
C ASN A 101 7.17 5.57 27.92
N ASN A 102 6.18 4.89 27.36
CA ASN A 102 5.96 3.46 27.57
C ASN A 102 6.91 2.56 26.76
N ARG A 103 7.87 3.14 26.01
CA ARG A 103 8.90 2.42 25.27
C ARG A 103 10.27 2.60 25.93
N LYS A 104 11.06 1.53 26.03
CA LYS A 104 12.49 1.65 26.40
C LYS A 104 13.25 2.45 25.34
N LEU A 105 14.29 3.20 25.73
CA LEU A 105 15.07 4.02 24.79
C LEU A 105 15.65 3.15 23.65
N PHE A 106 15.28 3.46 22.42
CA PHE A 106 15.70 2.70 21.23
C PHE A 106 15.92 3.60 19.99
N GLY A 107 16.04 4.90 20.19
CA GLY A 107 16.12 5.88 19.13
C GLY A 107 17.47 6.02 18.45
N TRP A 108 17.43 6.68 17.30
CA TRP A 108 18.58 7.20 16.57
C TRP A 108 18.17 8.46 15.82
N THR A 109 19.14 9.29 15.49
CA THR A 109 18.99 10.40 14.55
C THR A 109 20.29 10.53 13.77
N LEU A 110 20.21 10.94 12.50
CA LEU A 110 21.38 11.23 11.69
C LEU A 110 21.96 12.60 12.03
N VAL A 111 23.28 12.68 11.90
CA VAL A 111 24.06 13.91 12.04
C VAL A 111 24.81 14.13 10.74
N GLY A 112 25.01 15.39 10.35
CA GLY A 112 25.57 15.75 9.04
C GLY A 112 26.97 16.32 9.16
N LYS A 113 27.88 15.93 8.26
CA LYS A 113 29.20 16.56 8.11
C LYS A 113 29.26 17.27 6.76
N ASP A 114 29.63 18.55 6.77
CA ASP A 114 29.79 19.32 5.55
C ASP A 114 31.20 19.12 4.98
N ILE A 115 31.29 18.41 3.85
CA ILE A 115 32.56 18.16 3.15
C ILE A 115 32.82 19.23 2.09
N SER A 116 31.76 19.82 1.50
CA SER A 116 31.88 20.81 0.43
C SER A 116 31.96 22.24 0.94
N GLY A 117 31.72 22.46 2.24
CA GLY A 117 31.70 23.77 2.89
C GLY A 117 30.44 24.59 2.60
N ASN A 118 29.43 23.99 1.94
CA ASN A 118 28.18 24.65 1.58
C ASN A 118 26.96 23.71 1.57
N SER A 119 27.09 22.51 2.14
CA SER A 119 25.97 21.56 2.23
C SER A 119 25.10 21.81 3.47
N LEU A 120 25.70 22.40 4.51
CA LEU A 120 25.04 22.68 5.79
C LEU A 120 25.21 24.16 6.16
N ARG A 121 24.14 24.78 6.67
CA ARG A 121 24.20 26.15 7.22
C ARG A 121 23.42 26.28 8.51
N PRO A 122 23.82 27.18 9.44
CA PRO A 122 22.97 27.51 10.57
C PRO A 122 21.63 28.10 10.06
N PRO A 123 20.52 27.87 10.77
CA PRO A 123 19.28 28.62 10.53
C PRO A 123 19.50 30.13 10.69
N VAL A 124 18.60 30.91 10.10
CA VAL A 124 18.58 32.38 10.27
C VAL A 124 17.75 32.82 11.49
N ASP A 125 16.80 31.98 11.91
CA ASP A 125 15.98 32.19 13.10
C ASP A 125 15.29 30.86 13.52
N TYR A 126 14.46 30.89 14.56
CA TYR A 126 13.57 29.82 14.98
C TYR A 126 12.11 30.29 15.13
N LEU A 127 11.18 29.46 14.67
CA LEU A 127 9.75 29.60 14.93
C LEU A 127 9.36 28.73 16.13
N LEU A 128 8.64 29.31 17.10
CA LEU A 128 8.03 28.55 18.18
C LEU A 128 6.78 27.84 17.66
N LEU A 129 6.80 26.51 17.62
CA LEU A 129 5.64 25.71 17.19
C LEU A 129 4.66 25.47 18.34
N TRP A 130 5.19 25.17 19.54
CA TRP A 130 4.38 24.84 20.70
C TRP A 130 5.16 25.04 22.00
N SER A 131 4.44 25.34 23.08
CA SER A 131 4.98 25.27 24.45
C SER A 131 3.95 24.73 25.43
N GLY A 132 4.41 24.03 26.47
CA GLY A 132 3.53 23.58 27.54
C GLY A 132 4.26 22.88 28.69
N LYS A 133 3.59 22.82 29.84
CA LYS A 133 4.16 22.32 31.10
C LYS A 133 4.24 20.79 31.10
N SER A 134 5.40 20.25 31.46
CA SER A 134 5.58 18.84 31.81
C SER A 134 4.79 18.53 33.09
N THR A 135 4.04 17.43 33.10
CA THR A 135 3.14 17.08 34.20
C THR A 135 3.79 16.25 35.30
N LYS A 136 5.02 15.72 35.12
CA LYS A 136 5.77 15.03 36.17
C LYS A 136 7.28 15.07 35.92
N VAL A 137 8.05 15.65 36.85
CA VAL A 137 9.48 15.38 37.03
C VAL A 137 9.68 15.11 38.52
N GLU A 138 10.49 14.11 38.87
CA GLU A 138 10.78 13.64 40.25
C GLU A 138 11.42 14.69 41.19
N ASN A 139 11.43 15.99 40.84
CA ASN A 139 12.09 17.05 41.60
C ASN A 139 11.31 18.38 41.71
N ASN A 140 9.97 18.36 41.67
CA ASN A 140 9.14 19.53 42.04
C ASN A 140 9.47 20.86 41.30
N LYS A 141 9.83 20.78 40.01
CA LYS A 141 9.90 21.95 39.13
C LYS A 141 9.07 21.70 37.88
N ASP A 142 8.02 22.50 37.69
CA ASP A 142 7.30 22.63 36.42
C ASP A 142 8.32 22.98 35.32
N GLN A 143 8.74 22.02 34.52
CA GLN A 143 9.54 22.30 33.32
C GLN A 143 8.60 22.45 32.13
N THR A 144 8.62 23.61 31.49
CA THR A 144 7.89 23.86 30.24
C THR A 144 8.76 23.43 29.07
N GLY A 145 8.25 22.57 28.20
CA GLY A 145 8.90 22.24 26.93
C GLY A 145 8.54 23.26 25.86
N TYR A 146 9.52 23.67 25.05
CA TYR A 146 9.36 24.60 23.92
C TYR A 146 9.86 23.94 22.64
N PHE A 147 9.02 23.88 21.61
CA PHE A 147 9.31 23.21 20.35
C PHE A 147 9.66 24.25 19.29
N TRP A 148 10.87 24.15 18.75
CA TRP A 148 11.42 25.13 17.83
C TRP A 148 11.64 24.52 16.46
N GLN A 149 11.10 25.19 15.44
CA GLN A 149 11.39 24.89 14.04
C GLN A 149 12.48 25.85 13.52
N PRO A 150 13.60 25.34 13.01
CA PRO A 150 14.61 26.17 12.38
C PRO A 150 14.04 26.86 11.12
N VAL A 151 14.30 28.16 10.97
CA VAL A 151 14.04 28.90 9.73
C VAL A 151 15.27 28.75 8.84
N PRO A 152 15.18 28.01 7.73
CA PRO A 152 16.34 27.80 6.87
C PRO A 152 16.69 29.08 6.08
N PRO A 153 17.97 29.33 5.79
CA PRO A 153 18.35 30.33 4.80
C PRO A 153 17.90 29.95 3.38
N ASP A 154 17.86 30.92 2.47
CA ASP A 154 17.49 30.70 1.06
C ASP A 154 18.32 29.57 0.41
N GLY A 155 17.64 28.63 -0.24
CA GLY A 155 18.26 27.46 -0.85
C GLY A 155 18.54 26.30 0.11
N TYR A 156 18.09 26.38 1.37
CA TYR A 156 18.20 25.32 2.37
C TYR A 156 16.82 24.92 2.90
N SER A 157 16.78 23.78 3.57
CA SER A 157 15.59 23.19 4.19
C SER A 157 15.88 22.78 5.62
N ALA A 158 14.90 22.92 6.52
CA ALA A 158 14.94 22.32 7.84
C ALA A 158 14.53 20.85 7.75
N VAL A 159 15.32 19.97 8.39
CA VAL A 159 15.12 18.51 8.35
C VAL A 159 14.86 17.89 9.73
N GLY A 160 14.81 18.71 10.79
CA GLY A 160 14.48 18.29 12.15
C GLY A 160 14.10 19.45 13.07
N LEU A 161 13.61 19.11 14.26
CA LEU A 161 13.15 20.06 15.29
C LEU A 161 14.08 20.02 16.52
N ILE A 162 14.03 21.08 17.32
CA ILE A 162 14.70 21.18 18.63
C ILE A 162 13.64 21.35 19.72
N VAL A 163 13.90 20.78 20.90
CA VAL A 163 13.10 21.01 22.10
C VAL A 163 13.99 21.62 23.19
N THR A 164 13.55 22.69 23.83
CA THR A 164 14.23 23.30 24.98
C THR A 164 13.33 23.31 26.20
N THR A 165 13.92 23.52 27.38
CA THR A 165 13.20 23.69 28.66
C THR A 165 13.09 25.16 29.08
N THR A 166 13.55 26.09 28.24
CA THR A 166 13.51 27.54 28.45
C THR A 166 12.84 28.22 27.26
N ALA A 167 12.19 29.36 27.50
CA ALA A 167 11.52 30.15 26.47
C ALA A 167 12.48 30.88 25.51
N GLU A 168 13.77 30.86 25.81
CA GLU A 168 14.79 31.49 24.98
C GLU A 168 14.99 30.70 23.68
N LYS A 169 15.15 31.43 22.57
CA LYS A 169 15.46 30.82 21.27
C LYS A 169 16.77 30.03 21.39
N PRO A 170 16.87 28.83 20.79
CA PRO A 170 18.13 28.11 20.73
C PRO A 170 19.22 28.93 20.01
N PRO A 171 20.51 28.71 20.30
CA PRO A 171 21.61 29.27 19.51
C PRO A 171 21.50 28.86 18.03
N LEU A 172 21.83 29.78 17.11
CA LEU A 172 21.78 29.50 15.67
C LEU A 172 22.79 28.43 15.24
N ASP A 173 23.87 28.23 15.99
CA ASP A 173 24.85 27.19 15.72
C ASP A 173 24.44 25.80 16.25
N LYS A 174 23.33 25.68 16.99
CA LYS A 174 22.86 24.43 17.61
C LYS A 174 22.49 23.33 16.62
N ILE A 175 21.88 23.69 15.48
CA ILE A 175 21.43 22.77 14.43
C ILE A 175 21.89 23.28 13.06
N ARG A 176 21.87 22.42 12.04
CA ARG A 176 22.09 22.83 10.65
C ARG A 176 20.88 22.54 9.77
N CYS A 177 20.57 23.51 8.92
CA CYS A 177 19.72 23.34 7.75
C CYS A 177 20.53 22.75 6.61
N VAL A 178 19.86 22.01 5.73
CA VAL A 178 20.48 21.22 4.67
C VAL A 178 20.16 21.85 3.32
N ARG A 179 21.13 21.92 2.41
CA ARG A 179 20.92 22.47 1.06
C ARG A 179 19.77 21.73 0.35
N SER A 180 18.85 22.45 -0.26
CA SER A 180 17.56 21.89 -0.70
C SER A 180 17.65 20.84 -1.83
N ASP A 181 18.74 20.80 -2.60
CA ASP A 181 18.99 19.73 -3.57
C ASP A 181 19.39 18.40 -2.92
N LEU A 182 19.79 18.42 -1.64
CA LEU A 182 20.12 17.27 -0.81
C LEU A 182 18.94 16.82 0.07
N THR A 183 17.74 17.37 -0.15
CA THR A 183 16.54 17.04 0.61
C THR A 183 15.40 16.52 -0.27
N ASP A 184 14.38 15.94 0.37
CA ASP A 184 13.17 15.44 -0.28
C ASP A 184 11.96 15.59 0.67
N GLN A 185 10.75 15.34 0.19
CA GLN A 185 9.52 15.48 0.98
C GLN A 185 9.38 14.37 2.04
N SER A 186 8.89 14.75 3.22
CA SER A 186 8.55 13.81 4.30
C SER A 186 7.09 13.93 4.73
N GLU A 187 6.58 12.85 5.33
CA GLU A 187 5.25 12.77 5.91
C GLU A 187 5.30 12.15 7.32
N PRO A 188 4.27 12.39 8.16
CA PRO A 188 4.12 11.70 9.44
C PRO A 188 4.01 10.17 9.26
N ASP A 189 4.66 9.41 10.14
CA ASP A 189 4.66 7.95 10.15
C ASP A 189 3.79 7.37 11.28
N ALA A 190 4.26 7.46 12.53
CA ALA A 190 3.55 6.96 13.70
C ALA A 190 3.40 8.08 14.73
N LEU A 191 2.18 8.23 15.28
CA LEU A 191 1.91 9.18 16.34
C LEU A 191 2.74 8.82 17.58
N ILE A 192 3.51 9.80 18.08
CA ILE A 192 4.32 9.67 19.29
C ILE A 192 3.55 10.25 20.47
N TRP A 193 3.00 11.44 20.29
CA TRP A 193 2.31 12.18 21.35
C TRP A 193 1.39 13.25 20.76
N GLU A 194 0.31 13.56 21.46
CA GLU A 194 -0.62 14.62 21.10
C GLU A 194 -1.10 15.35 22.36
N SER A 195 -1.20 16.67 22.29
CA SER A 195 -1.77 17.49 23.37
C SER A 195 -2.32 18.81 22.82
N ASN A 196 -3.55 19.16 23.21
CA ASN A 196 -4.18 20.45 22.88
C ASN A 196 -4.10 20.81 21.37
N GLY A 197 -4.31 19.84 20.49
CA GLY A 197 -4.26 20.03 19.03
C GLY A 197 -2.86 20.07 18.42
N PHE A 198 -1.80 19.96 19.23
CA PHE A 198 -0.43 19.77 18.75
C PHE A 198 -0.08 18.30 18.73
N SER A 199 0.24 17.77 17.55
CA SER A 199 0.62 16.38 17.36
C SER A 199 2.09 16.28 16.99
N VAL A 200 2.74 15.26 17.55
CA VAL A 200 4.12 14.88 17.29
C VAL A 200 4.11 13.46 16.76
N SER A 201 4.70 13.27 15.58
CA SER A 201 4.82 11.96 14.95
C SER A 201 6.25 11.71 14.51
N SER A 202 6.67 10.45 14.43
CA SER A 202 7.93 10.13 13.73
C SER A 202 7.80 10.52 12.25
N SER A 203 8.89 10.92 11.60
CA SER A 203 8.88 11.26 10.16
C SER A 203 9.31 10.08 9.29
N LYS A 204 8.78 10.00 8.07
CA LYS A 204 9.29 9.13 6.99
C LYS A 204 9.28 9.88 5.65
N PRO A 205 10.15 9.51 4.69
CA PRO A 205 10.09 10.07 3.34
C PRO A 205 8.79 9.74 2.62
N VAL A 206 8.26 10.66 1.81
CA VAL A 206 7.07 10.43 0.95
C VAL A 206 7.41 9.47 -0.19
N ASN A 207 8.47 9.78 -0.94
CA ASN A 207 8.98 8.93 -1.99
C ASN A 207 9.71 7.72 -1.39
N ARG A 208 9.24 6.52 -1.69
CA ARG A 208 9.72 5.28 -1.11
C ARG A 208 9.75 4.19 -2.16
N GLY A 209 10.73 3.32 -2.04
CA GLY A 209 10.84 2.12 -2.83
C GLY A 209 12.29 1.69 -2.96
N THR A 210 12.53 0.59 -3.67
CA THR A 210 13.87 0.04 -3.85
C THR A 210 14.78 0.97 -4.66
N GLN A 211 14.19 1.86 -5.46
CA GLN A 211 14.89 2.84 -6.28
C GLN A 211 14.79 4.27 -5.70
N ALA A 212 14.12 4.47 -4.56
CA ALA A 212 13.92 5.80 -3.99
C ALA A 212 15.18 6.25 -3.24
N SER A 213 15.66 7.45 -3.56
CA SER A 213 16.85 8.06 -2.97
C SER A 213 16.60 8.74 -1.61
N SER A 214 15.34 8.89 -1.19
CA SER A 214 14.97 9.68 0.00
C SER A 214 15.37 8.96 1.28
N VAL A 215 15.95 9.67 2.25
CA VAL A 215 16.59 9.13 3.46
C VAL A 215 15.88 9.67 4.71
N CYS A 216 15.52 8.77 5.62
CA CYS A 216 14.95 9.15 6.91
C CYS A 216 16.04 9.69 7.86
N VAL A 217 15.79 10.85 8.48
CA VAL A 217 16.70 11.47 9.46
C VAL A 217 16.64 10.76 10.81
N GLY A 218 15.54 10.07 11.14
CA GLY A 218 15.30 9.54 12.49
C GLY A 218 14.72 10.57 13.48
N THR A 219 14.30 11.74 12.98
CA THR A 219 13.64 12.80 13.78
C THR A 219 12.13 12.58 13.89
N PHE A 220 11.49 13.42 14.71
CA PHE A 220 10.05 13.64 14.69
C PHE A 220 9.66 14.89 13.87
N THR A 221 8.38 15.00 13.53
CA THR A 221 7.76 16.13 12.83
C THR A 221 6.46 16.55 13.53
N SER A 222 6.05 17.78 13.27
CA SER A 222 4.70 18.29 13.55
C SER A 222 4.13 18.93 12.26
N ASN A 223 3.14 19.81 12.38
CA ASN A 223 2.57 20.59 11.28
C ASN A 223 3.16 22.03 11.31
N PRO A 224 3.77 22.54 10.22
CA PRO A 224 4.00 21.91 8.91
C PRO A 224 5.07 20.81 8.93
N THR A 225 5.01 19.90 7.95
CA THR A 225 5.98 18.82 7.82
C THR A 225 7.35 19.33 7.35
N LEU A 226 8.40 18.71 7.88
CA LEU A 226 9.78 19.03 7.51
C LEU A 226 10.24 18.26 6.28
N ALA A 227 11.38 18.65 5.71
CA ALA A 227 12.04 17.86 4.67
C ALA A 227 12.77 16.65 5.29
N CYS A 228 13.00 15.62 4.48
CA CYS A 228 13.94 14.54 4.79
C CYS A 228 15.20 14.69 3.92
N LEU A 229 16.19 13.81 4.12
CA LEU A 229 17.43 13.85 3.35
C LEU A 229 17.26 13.14 2.00
N LYS A 230 18.19 13.35 1.06
CA LYS A 230 18.22 12.68 -0.24
C LYS A 230 19.62 12.18 -0.57
N ASN A 231 19.73 10.90 -0.90
CA ASN A 231 20.95 10.28 -1.39
C ASN A 231 21.09 10.51 -2.91
N ASN A 232 21.76 11.60 -3.30
CA ASN A 232 21.97 11.96 -4.71
C ASN A 232 22.96 11.05 -5.45
N LYS A 233 23.66 10.14 -4.76
CA LYS A 233 24.60 9.18 -5.34
C LYS A 233 24.21 7.75 -5.00
N PHE A 234 22.93 7.43 -5.06
CA PHE A 234 22.48 6.08 -4.76
C PHE A 234 22.90 5.08 -5.85
N ASP A 235 23.88 4.23 -5.55
CA ASP A 235 24.49 3.26 -6.47
C ASP A 235 24.59 1.83 -5.87
N PHE A 236 23.72 1.51 -4.90
CA PHE A 236 23.68 0.27 -4.11
C PHE A 236 24.98 -0.10 -3.37
N SER A 237 26.04 0.71 -3.42
CA SER A 237 27.30 0.45 -2.69
C SER A 237 27.13 0.35 -1.16
N CYS A 238 26.06 0.96 -0.63
CA CYS A 238 25.68 0.91 0.77
C CYS A 238 24.90 -0.36 1.17
N MET A 239 24.59 -1.24 0.22
CA MET A 239 23.83 -2.47 0.48
C MET A 239 24.74 -3.61 0.95
N PRO A 240 24.25 -4.51 1.82
CA PRO A 240 25.05 -5.62 2.34
C PRO A 240 25.42 -6.63 1.25
N SER A 241 26.67 -7.06 1.23
CA SER A 241 27.11 -8.24 0.46
C SER A 241 26.38 -9.52 0.90
N LYS A 242 26.45 -10.60 0.11
CA LYS A 242 25.87 -11.91 0.48
C LYS A 242 26.35 -12.43 1.83
N VAL A 243 27.65 -12.31 2.13
CA VAL A 243 28.22 -12.70 3.43
C VAL A 243 27.61 -11.88 4.56
N GLN A 244 27.40 -10.57 4.35
CA GLN A 244 26.75 -9.71 5.33
C GLN A 244 25.26 -10.06 5.49
N ILE A 245 24.54 -10.37 4.41
CA ILE A 245 23.15 -10.83 4.46
C ILE A 245 23.04 -12.10 5.32
N ASP A 246 23.90 -13.09 5.08
CA ASP A 246 23.89 -14.34 5.85
C ASP A 246 24.15 -14.10 7.34
N ALA A 247 25.12 -13.24 7.67
CA ALA A 247 25.44 -12.88 9.05
C ALA A 247 24.30 -12.12 9.74
N LEU A 248 23.74 -11.11 9.05
CA LEU A 248 22.63 -10.30 9.55
C LEU A 248 21.38 -11.16 9.76
N PHE A 249 21.06 -12.03 8.79
CA PHE A 249 19.90 -12.89 8.91
C PHE A 249 20.08 -13.90 10.04
N LYS A 250 21.21 -14.61 10.15
CA LYS A 250 21.45 -15.55 11.27
C LYS A 250 21.37 -14.88 12.65
N THR A 251 21.76 -13.60 12.74
CA THR A 251 21.72 -12.82 13.98
C THR A 251 20.28 -12.52 14.42
N TYR A 252 19.41 -12.16 13.46
CA TYR A 252 18.04 -11.67 13.72
C TYR A 252 16.94 -12.59 13.18
N ALA A 253 17.29 -13.80 12.75
CA ALA A 253 16.38 -14.81 12.24
C ALA A 253 15.36 -15.16 13.33
N PRO A 254 14.06 -14.88 13.13
CA PRO A 254 13.10 -15.09 14.20
C PRO A 254 12.90 -16.56 14.55
N LEU A 255 12.56 -16.79 15.82
CA LEU A 255 11.89 -18.03 16.26
C LEU A 255 10.39 -17.88 15.99
N ILE A 256 9.81 -18.83 15.28
CA ILE A 256 8.37 -18.87 14.99
C ILE A 256 7.73 -19.93 15.86
N TYR A 257 6.85 -19.52 16.78
CA TYR A 257 6.01 -20.44 17.54
C TYR A 257 4.71 -20.69 16.80
N PHE A 258 4.35 -21.97 16.70
CA PHE A 258 3.05 -22.42 16.23
C PHE A 258 2.17 -22.75 17.43
N HIS A 259 0.87 -22.52 17.28
CA HIS A 259 -0.10 -22.90 18.29
C HIS A 259 -0.02 -24.42 18.57
N LYS A 260 -0.22 -24.85 19.83
CA LYS A 260 -0.11 -26.27 20.22
C LYS A 260 -1.02 -27.19 19.39
N ASP A 261 -2.17 -26.67 18.99
CA ASP A 261 -3.19 -27.39 18.22
C ASP A 261 -3.01 -27.26 16.70
N GLU A 262 -1.93 -26.61 16.23
CA GLU A 262 -1.67 -26.43 14.80
C GLU A 262 -1.44 -27.78 14.13
N LYS A 263 -2.17 -28.03 13.04
CA LYS A 263 -2.09 -29.27 12.25
C LYS A 263 -1.44 -29.05 10.90
N TYR A 264 -1.45 -27.81 10.41
CA TYR A 264 -1.00 -27.46 9.08
C TYR A 264 0.31 -26.67 9.21
N LEU A 265 1.42 -27.40 9.15
CA LEU A 265 2.74 -26.82 9.34
C LEU A 265 3.33 -26.33 8.01
N PRO A 266 4.31 -25.42 8.03
CA PRO A 266 5.00 -25.02 6.82
C PRO A 266 5.85 -26.17 6.26
N SER A 267 6.30 -26.01 5.01
CA SER A 267 7.27 -26.90 4.37
C SER A 267 8.18 -26.10 3.43
N SER A 268 9.23 -26.72 2.89
CA SER A 268 9.92 -26.14 1.73
C SER A 268 9.12 -26.37 0.45
N ILE A 269 9.33 -25.48 -0.54
CA ILE A 269 8.74 -25.63 -1.88
C ILE A 269 9.19 -26.93 -2.55
N SER A 270 10.47 -27.28 -2.41
CA SER A 270 11.00 -28.51 -2.99
C SER A 270 10.35 -29.75 -2.38
N TRP A 271 10.10 -29.76 -1.06
CA TRP A 271 9.35 -30.84 -0.42
C TRP A 271 7.92 -30.90 -0.95
N PHE A 272 7.21 -29.77 -1.04
CA PHE A 272 5.84 -29.73 -1.54
C PHE A 272 5.73 -30.32 -2.96
N PHE A 273 6.60 -29.91 -3.88
CA PHE A 273 6.62 -30.42 -5.25
C PHE A 273 7.00 -31.90 -5.31
N SER A 274 8.05 -32.31 -4.58
CA SER A 274 8.51 -33.71 -4.55
C SER A 274 7.51 -34.67 -3.89
N ASN A 275 6.50 -34.16 -3.20
CA ASN A 275 5.48 -34.95 -2.52
C ASN A 275 4.14 -35.02 -3.27
N GLY A 276 4.16 -34.75 -4.58
CA GLY A 276 3.06 -35.01 -5.49
C GLY A 276 2.13 -33.83 -5.73
N ALA A 277 2.61 -32.60 -5.53
CA ALA A 277 1.88 -31.41 -5.97
C ALA A 277 1.73 -31.43 -7.50
N LEU A 278 0.59 -30.92 -7.97
CA LEU A 278 0.15 -31.05 -9.35
C LEU A 278 -0.13 -29.68 -9.96
N LEU A 279 0.25 -29.51 -11.23
CA LEU A 279 -0.11 -28.37 -12.07
C LEU A 279 -1.36 -28.72 -12.89
N TYR A 280 -2.38 -27.91 -12.73
CA TYR A 280 -3.63 -28.00 -13.48
C TYR A 280 -3.69 -26.90 -14.54
N LYS A 281 -4.41 -27.20 -15.62
CA LYS A 281 -4.68 -26.28 -16.72
C LYS A 281 -6.17 -26.28 -17.05
N LYS A 282 -6.73 -25.09 -17.22
CA LYS A 282 -8.14 -24.88 -17.57
C LYS A 282 -8.47 -25.57 -18.91
N GLY A 283 -9.51 -26.40 -18.92
CA GLY A 283 -9.92 -27.20 -20.07
C GLY A 283 -9.19 -28.55 -20.22
N GLU A 284 -8.23 -28.86 -19.35
CA GLU A 284 -7.48 -30.12 -19.31
C GLU A 284 -7.44 -30.70 -17.87
N GLU A 285 -8.47 -30.44 -17.06
CA GLU A 285 -8.49 -30.74 -15.62
C GLU A 285 -8.38 -32.23 -15.27
N SER A 286 -8.74 -33.12 -16.19
CA SER A 286 -8.61 -34.57 -16.02
C SER A 286 -7.17 -35.08 -16.14
N ASN A 287 -6.24 -34.27 -16.64
CA ASN A 287 -4.85 -34.65 -16.91
C ASN A 287 -3.84 -33.68 -16.25
N PRO A 288 -3.83 -33.56 -14.90
CA PRO A 288 -2.86 -32.71 -14.22
C PRO A 288 -1.43 -33.26 -14.36
N VAL A 289 -0.45 -32.37 -14.35
CA VAL A 289 0.97 -32.71 -14.54
C VAL A 289 1.73 -32.60 -13.21
N PRO A 290 2.56 -33.59 -12.83
CA PRO A 290 3.46 -33.47 -11.69
C PRO A 290 4.41 -32.27 -11.80
N ILE A 291 4.58 -31.54 -10.70
CA ILE A 291 5.51 -30.40 -10.67
C ILE A 291 6.93 -30.91 -10.40
N GLU A 292 7.90 -30.43 -11.18
CA GLU A 292 9.31 -30.75 -10.96
C GLU A 292 9.80 -30.18 -9.61
N PRO A 293 10.75 -30.82 -8.90
CA PRO A 293 11.18 -30.38 -7.56
C PRO A 293 11.67 -28.93 -7.44
N ASN A 294 12.13 -28.33 -8.54
CA ASN A 294 12.58 -26.93 -8.61
C ASN A 294 11.54 -25.99 -9.27
N GLY A 295 10.41 -26.53 -9.72
CA GLY A 295 9.35 -25.82 -10.45
C GLY A 295 9.72 -25.45 -11.89
N SER A 296 10.71 -26.10 -12.52
CA SER A 296 11.17 -25.74 -13.86
C SER A 296 10.12 -25.93 -14.97
N ASN A 297 9.13 -26.80 -14.74
CA ASN A 297 8.03 -27.02 -15.66
C ASN A 297 6.82 -26.09 -15.41
N LEU A 298 6.92 -25.15 -14.47
CA LEU A 298 5.87 -24.15 -14.23
C LEU A 298 5.89 -23.07 -15.32
N PRO A 299 4.72 -22.58 -15.78
CA PRO A 299 4.61 -21.45 -16.69
C PRO A 299 5.31 -20.19 -16.15
N GLN A 300 6.25 -19.64 -16.92
CA GLN A 300 7.06 -18.48 -16.56
C GLN A 300 6.49 -17.16 -17.14
N GLY A 301 6.88 -16.03 -16.55
CA GLY A 301 7.03 -14.76 -17.30
C GLY A 301 5.79 -13.95 -17.72
N GLU A 302 4.57 -14.26 -17.28
CA GLU A 302 3.35 -13.55 -17.70
C GLU A 302 2.50 -13.10 -16.50
N ALA A 303 1.57 -12.16 -16.71
CA ALA A 303 0.56 -11.82 -15.71
C ALA A 303 -0.37 -13.02 -15.46
N ASN A 304 -1.07 -13.03 -14.33
CA ASN A 304 -2.06 -14.07 -14.05
C ASN A 304 -3.14 -14.08 -15.15
N ASP A 305 -3.14 -15.13 -15.97
CA ASP A 305 -4.05 -15.38 -17.09
C ASP A 305 -5.27 -16.22 -16.69
N GLY A 306 -5.29 -16.73 -15.45
CA GLY A 306 -6.33 -17.62 -14.93
C GLY A 306 -6.36 -19.00 -15.60
N LEU A 307 -5.31 -19.38 -16.34
CA LEU A 307 -5.26 -20.65 -17.07
C LEU A 307 -4.69 -21.80 -16.25
N TYR A 308 -3.85 -21.51 -15.26
CA TYR A 308 -3.14 -22.52 -14.47
C TYR A 308 -3.35 -22.34 -12.97
N TRP A 309 -3.37 -23.46 -12.24
CA TRP A 309 -3.32 -23.47 -10.78
C TRP A 309 -2.57 -24.70 -10.26
N LEU A 310 -2.10 -24.63 -9.01
CA LEU A 310 -1.54 -25.78 -8.31
C LEU A 310 -2.60 -26.46 -7.43
N ASP A 311 -2.49 -27.76 -7.21
CA ASP A 311 -3.29 -28.49 -6.22
C ASP A 311 -2.43 -29.57 -5.54
N LEU A 312 -2.99 -30.13 -4.48
CA LEU A 312 -2.45 -31.24 -3.71
C LEU A 312 -2.55 -32.57 -4.51
N PRO A 313 -1.83 -33.62 -4.08
CA PRO A 313 -1.96 -34.95 -4.66
C PRO A 313 -3.42 -35.46 -4.67
N VAL A 314 -3.77 -36.26 -5.68
CA VAL A 314 -5.12 -36.84 -5.83
C VAL A 314 -5.42 -37.89 -4.76
N ALA A 315 -4.45 -38.73 -4.41
CA ALA A 315 -4.64 -39.81 -3.43
C ALA A 315 -4.91 -39.23 -2.04
N SER A 316 -5.98 -39.67 -1.36
CA SER A 316 -6.46 -39.09 -0.10
C SER A 316 -5.41 -39.05 1.00
N ASP A 317 -4.60 -40.09 1.11
CA ASP A 317 -3.59 -40.21 2.18
C ASP A 317 -2.40 -39.31 1.89
N ALA A 318 -2.00 -39.21 0.62
CA ALA A 318 -0.98 -38.27 0.17
C ALA A 318 -1.46 -36.82 0.34
N ARG A 319 -2.73 -36.53 0.01
CA ARG A 319 -3.36 -35.22 0.19
C ARG A 319 -3.30 -34.77 1.65
N LYS A 320 -3.79 -35.61 2.57
CA LYS A 320 -3.77 -35.32 4.02
C LYS A 320 -2.36 -35.11 4.55
N ARG A 321 -1.41 -35.94 4.10
CA ARG A 321 0.00 -35.82 4.49
C ARG A 321 0.61 -34.51 4.00
N VAL A 322 0.37 -34.13 2.74
CA VAL A 322 0.89 -32.87 2.18
C VAL A 322 0.22 -31.66 2.83
N GLN A 323 -1.08 -31.71 3.14
CA GLN A 323 -1.77 -30.65 3.89
C GLN A 323 -1.14 -30.42 5.27
N GLY A 324 -0.74 -31.49 5.97
CA GLY A 324 -0.08 -31.36 7.27
C GLY A 324 1.27 -30.65 7.23
N GLY A 325 1.87 -30.53 6.04
CA GLY A 325 3.20 -29.96 5.86
C GLY A 325 4.31 -30.80 6.46
N ASP A 326 5.51 -30.23 6.51
CA ASP A 326 6.68 -30.89 7.06
C ASP A 326 7.68 -29.88 7.62
N LEU A 327 7.58 -29.65 8.92
CA LEU A 327 8.41 -28.70 9.65
C LEU A 327 9.91 -29.03 9.54
N GLN A 328 10.25 -30.31 9.36
CA GLN A 328 11.64 -30.73 9.18
C GLN A 328 12.23 -30.26 7.85
N SER A 329 11.44 -30.19 6.78
CA SER A 329 11.85 -29.67 5.47
C SER A 329 11.83 -28.15 5.38
N MET A 330 11.19 -27.46 6.32
CA MET A 330 10.93 -26.02 6.26
C MET A 330 12.18 -25.22 5.88
N GLU A 331 11.98 -24.28 4.95
CA GLU A 331 12.98 -23.33 4.46
C GLU A 331 12.30 -21.97 4.28
N VAL A 332 12.98 -20.90 4.65
CA VAL A 332 12.48 -19.53 4.41
C VAL A 332 13.18 -18.85 3.24
N TYR A 333 12.44 -18.04 2.50
CA TYR A 333 12.92 -17.43 1.26
C TYR A 333 13.10 -15.92 1.44
N LEU A 334 14.33 -15.43 1.26
CA LEU A 334 14.71 -14.05 1.53
C LEU A 334 14.65 -13.20 0.27
N HIS A 335 13.96 -12.08 0.34
CA HIS A 335 14.01 -11.00 -0.64
C HIS A 335 14.64 -9.76 0.01
N ILE A 336 15.82 -9.38 -0.48
CA ILE A 336 16.63 -8.30 0.07
C ILE A 336 16.36 -7.00 -0.67
N LYS A 337 15.87 -5.99 0.04
CA LYS A 337 15.41 -4.73 -0.54
C LYS A 337 16.14 -3.52 0.08
N PRO A 338 16.70 -2.62 -0.75
CA PRO A 338 17.12 -1.30 -0.30
C PRO A 338 15.91 -0.47 0.16
N VAL A 339 16.08 0.27 1.25
CA VAL A 339 15.05 1.17 1.78
C VAL A 339 15.69 2.49 2.23
N TYR A 340 14.94 3.57 2.05
CA TYR A 340 15.32 4.94 2.41
C TYR A 340 16.71 5.33 1.89
N GLY A 341 16.87 5.39 0.55
CA GLY A 341 18.13 5.74 -0.10
C GLY A 341 19.27 4.75 0.17
N GLY A 342 18.93 3.51 0.54
CA GLY A 342 19.88 2.45 0.87
C GLY A 342 20.52 2.58 2.25
N THR A 343 19.97 3.42 3.14
CA THR A 343 20.45 3.52 4.53
C THR A 343 19.96 2.37 5.40
N LEU A 344 18.87 1.72 5.00
CA LEU A 344 18.33 0.52 5.63
C LEU A 344 18.16 -0.59 4.58
N THR A 345 18.18 -1.84 5.05
CA THR A 345 17.84 -3.03 4.29
C THR A 345 16.59 -3.67 4.87
N ASP A 346 15.56 -3.86 4.04
CA ASP A 346 14.42 -4.72 4.37
C ASP A 346 14.72 -6.14 3.87
N ILE A 347 14.84 -7.09 4.79
CA ILE A 347 14.87 -8.53 4.50
C ILE A 347 13.45 -9.04 4.63
N ALA A 348 12.73 -9.16 3.50
CA ALA A 348 11.41 -9.79 3.48
C ALA A 348 11.59 -11.32 3.47
N VAL A 349 10.98 -11.99 4.44
CA VAL A 349 11.16 -13.41 4.71
C VAL A 349 9.85 -14.12 4.45
N TRP A 350 9.83 -14.96 3.43
CA TRP A 350 8.63 -15.67 2.97
C TRP A 350 8.62 -17.10 3.49
N MET A 351 7.45 -17.54 3.92
CA MET A 351 7.16 -18.88 4.43
C MET A 351 6.03 -19.49 3.62
N PHE A 352 6.15 -20.78 3.30
CA PHE A 352 5.16 -21.50 2.53
C PHE A 352 4.49 -22.57 3.37
N TYR A 353 3.16 -22.60 3.31
CA TYR A 353 2.32 -23.64 3.89
C TYR A 353 1.58 -24.34 2.75
N PRO A 354 1.70 -25.66 2.60
CA PRO A 354 0.94 -26.40 1.58
C PRO A 354 -0.57 -26.18 1.69
N PHE A 355 -1.07 -25.91 2.89
CA PHE A 355 -2.47 -25.69 3.19
C PHE A 355 -2.61 -24.82 4.43
N ASN A 356 -3.61 -23.95 4.46
CA ASN A 356 -4.05 -23.29 5.70
C ASN A 356 -5.37 -23.91 6.18
N GLY A 357 -5.57 -23.92 7.49
CA GLY A 357 -6.74 -24.56 8.08
C GLY A 357 -8.01 -23.70 7.99
N PRO A 358 -9.17 -24.29 8.34
CA PRO A 358 -10.42 -23.54 8.35
C PRO A 358 -10.44 -22.45 9.43
N SER A 359 -11.08 -21.33 9.10
CA SER A 359 -11.23 -20.20 10.01
C SER A 359 -12.17 -20.51 11.18
N ARG A 360 -11.99 -19.77 12.29
CA ARG A 360 -12.81 -19.87 13.49
C ARG A 360 -13.32 -18.48 13.88
N ALA A 361 -14.56 -18.38 14.34
CA ALA A 361 -15.14 -17.13 14.81
C ALA A 361 -15.44 -17.17 16.30
N LYS A 362 -15.33 -16.02 16.96
CA LYS A 362 -15.87 -15.78 18.30
C LYS A 362 -17.20 -15.04 18.15
N LEU A 363 -18.24 -15.51 18.83
CA LEU A 363 -19.52 -14.81 18.98
C LEU A 363 -19.79 -14.64 20.48
N LYS A 364 -19.38 -13.49 21.05
CA LYS A 364 -19.45 -13.24 22.50
C LYS A 364 -18.70 -14.34 23.28
N LEU A 365 -19.42 -15.19 24.00
CA LEU A 365 -18.82 -16.25 24.82
C LEU A 365 -18.58 -17.56 24.05
N ALA A 366 -19.12 -17.70 22.83
CA ALA A 366 -19.01 -18.91 22.02
C ALA A 366 -17.86 -18.81 21.00
N THR A 367 -17.23 -19.95 20.70
CA THR A 367 -16.31 -20.10 19.57
C THR A 367 -16.86 -21.14 18.60
N ILE A 368 -16.94 -20.79 17.32
CA ILE A 368 -17.59 -21.58 16.28
C ILE A 368 -16.60 -21.82 15.13
N PRO A 369 -16.41 -23.09 14.70
CA PRO A 369 -15.68 -23.38 13.47
C PRO A 369 -16.49 -22.92 12.25
N LEU A 370 -15.84 -22.32 11.26
CA LEU A 370 -16.52 -21.80 10.06
C LEU A 370 -16.61 -22.82 8.92
N GLY A 371 -16.66 -24.12 9.23
CA GLY A 371 -16.67 -25.16 8.20
C GLY A 371 -15.40 -25.11 7.36
N ARG A 372 -15.53 -24.98 6.04
CA ARG A 372 -14.41 -24.87 5.09
C ARG A 372 -14.02 -23.41 4.76
N ILE A 373 -14.68 -22.43 5.38
CA ILE A 373 -14.44 -21.00 5.11
C ILE A 373 -13.01 -20.61 5.54
N GLY A 374 -12.30 -19.95 4.63
CA GLY A 374 -10.93 -19.46 4.81
C GLY A 374 -9.84 -20.51 4.67
N GLU A 375 -10.15 -21.74 4.23
CA GLU A 375 -9.14 -22.75 3.89
C GLU A 375 -8.76 -22.65 2.38
N HIS A 376 -7.47 -22.72 2.08
CA HIS A 376 -6.86 -22.76 0.76
C HIS A 376 -5.58 -23.58 0.75
N ILE A 377 -5.21 -23.96 -0.47
CA ILE A 377 -3.95 -24.62 -0.79
C ILE A 377 -2.92 -23.56 -1.17
N GLY A 378 -1.68 -23.75 -0.70
CA GLY A 378 -0.52 -22.96 -1.10
C GLY A 378 -0.43 -21.59 -0.46
N ASP A 379 -0.64 -21.53 0.85
CA ASP A 379 -0.61 -20.30 1.65
C ASP A 379 0.81 -19.72 1.79
N TRP A 380 0.91 -18.40 1.65
CA TRP A 380 2.16 -17.65 1.66
C TRP A 380 2.10 -16.54 2.69
N GLU A 381 2.86 -16.74 3.76
CA GLU A 381 3.02 -15.78 4.85
C GLU A 381 4.39 -15.12 4.83
N HIS A 382 4.51 -13.94 5.44
CA HIS A 382 5.80 -13.27 5.48
C HIS A 382 5.98 -12.30 6.65
N PHE A 383 7.23 -12.10 7.05
CA PHE A 383 7.61 -10.99 7.91
C PHE A 383 8.75 -10.21 7.25
N THR A 384 9.07 -9.03 7.75
CA THR A 384 10.20 -8.23 7.23
C THR A 384 11.07 -7.75 8.37
N LEU A 385 12.37 -7.98 8.28
CA LEU A 385 13.36 -7.39 9.17
C LEU A 385 13.89 -6.12 8.52
N ARG A 386 13.78 -4.98 9.19
CA ARG A 386 14.39 -3.72 8.74
C ARG A 386 15.67 -3.49 9.51
N ILE A 387 16.81 -3.51 8.82
CA ILE A 387 18.14 -3.47 9.42
C ILE A 387 18.88 -2.21 8.97
N SER A 388 19.62 -1.58 9.88
CA SER A 388 20.48 -0.44 9.56
C SER A 388 21.74 -0.86 8.83
N ASN A 389 22.01 -0.26 7.67
CA ASN A 389 23.25 -0.51 6.92
C ASN A 389 24.48 0.17 7.57
N PHE A 390 24.27 1.11 8.50
CA PHE A 390 25.35 1.74 9.27
C PHE A 390 25.83 0.89 10.44
N SER A 391 24.90 0.27 11.17
CA SER A 391 25.18 -0.38 12.46
C SER A 391 24.93 -1.87 12.48
N GLY A 392 24.28 -2.42 11.45
CA GLY A 392 23.80 -3.80 11.44
C GLY A 392 22.65 -4.07 12.41
N LYS A 393 22.16 -3.08 13.17
CA LYS A 393 21.10 -3.28 14.16
C LYS A 393 19.71 -3.39 13.53
N LEU A 394 18.90 -4.32 14.04
CA LEU A 394 17.47 -4.40 13.75
C LEU A 394 16.77 -3.11 14.20
N GLN A 395 16.03 -2.47 13.30
CA GLN A 395 15.33 -1.21 13.54
C GLN A 395 13.84 -1.42 13.80
N ARG A 396 13.21 -2.26 12.99
CA ARG A 396 11.80 -2.65 13.12
C ARG A 396 11.59 -4.05 12.52
N MET A 397 10.55 -4.73 12.96
CA MET A 397 10.06 -5.96 12.34
C MET A 397 8.63 -5.75 11.87
N TYR A 398 8.33 -6.07 10.62
CA TYR A 398 6.97 -6.12 10.09
C TYR A 398 6.43 -7.54 10.24
N LEU A 399 5.21 -7.67 10.72
CA LEU A 399 4.49 -8.94 10.82
C LEU A 399 3.25 -8.92 9.92
N SER A 400 3.07 -9.93 9.06
CA SER A 400 1.91 -10.12 8.18
C SER A 400 0.67 -10.51 8.99
N GLN A 401 0.10 -9.55 9.70
CA GLN A 401 -1.28 -9.68 10.18
C GLN A 401 -2.24 -9.47 9.01
N HIS A 402 -3.47 -9.97 9.14
CA HIS A 402 -4.53 -9.74 8.14
C HIS A 402 -4.71 -8.23 7.82
N SER A 403 -5.24 -7.96 6.63
CA SER A 403 -5.44 -6.61 6.05
C SER A 403 -4.14 -5.88 5.67
N LYS A 404 -3.38 -5.38 6.65
CA LYS A 404 -2.23 -4.47 6.40
C LYS A 404 -0.94 -4.83 7.15
N GLY A 405 -0.98 -5.78 8.08
CA GLY A 405 0.15 -6.09 8.97
C GLY A 405 0.53 -4.94 9.91
N SER A 406 1.65 -5.07 10.62
CA SER A 406 2.13 -4.04 11.57
C SER A 406 3.65 -4.02 11.69
N TRP A 407 4.23 -2.82 11.74
CA TRP A 407 5.64 -2.60 12.09
C TRP A 407 5.79 -2.44 13.60
N ILE A 408 6.64 -3.28 14.21
CA ILE A 408 6.90 -3.30 15.65
C ILE A 408 8.35 -2.91 15.90
N TYR A 409 8.59 -2.14 16.97
CA TYR A 409 9.95 -1.79 17.39
C TYR A 409 10.55 -2.90 18.27
N PRO A 410 11.86 -3.16 18.20
CA PRO A 410 12.53 -4.20 19.00
C PRO A 410 12.22 -4.20 20.51
N PRO A 411 12.12 -3.07 21.23
CA PRO A 411 11.73 -3.09 22.64
C PRO A 411 10.34 -3.68 22.94
N GLU A 412 9.48 -3.79 21.94
CA GLU A 412 8.11 -4.30 22.03
C GLU A 412 8.00 -5.74 21.48
N ILE A 413 9.11 -6.30 20.99
CA ILE A 413 9.20 -7.66 20.47
C ILE A 413 9.86 -8.53 21.54
N GLU A 414 9.36 -9.76 21.69
CA GLU A 414 10.02 -10.76 22.52
C GLU A 414 11.28 -11.28 21.81
N PHE A 415 12.37 -11.49 22.55
CA PHE A 415 13.60 -12.10 22.04
C PHE A 415 13.87 -13.44 22.71
N GLN A 416 14.53 -14.34 21.99
CA GLN A 416 15.09 -15.57 22.54
C GLN A 416 15.98 -15.24 23.75
N SER A 417 15.80 -15.96 24.85
CA SER A 417 16.63 -15.80 26.05
C SER A 417 18.11 -15.95 25.70
N GLY A 418 18.92 -14.95 26.08
CA GLY A 418 20.37 -14.93 25.84
C GLY A 418 20.78 -14.71 24.38
N GLY A 419 19.86 -14.36 23.48
CA GLY A 419 20.12 -14.20 22.05
C GLY A 419 19.52 -12.94 21.44
N ASN A 420 19.81 -12.73 20.16
CA ASN A 420 19.32 -11.60 19.35
C ASN A 420 18.19 -11.99 18.39
N LYS A 421 17.65 -13.21 18.53
CA LYS A 421 16.56 -13.71 17.68
C LYS A 421 15.22 -13.20 18.19
N PRO A 422 14.49 -12.37 17.43
CA PRO A 422 13.13 -11.99 17.78
C PRO A 422 12.19 -13.21 17.73
N VAL A 423 11.05 -13.10 18.36
CA VAL A 423 10.02 -14.14 18.41
C VAL A 423 8.77 -13.64 17.70
N ALA A 424 8.18 -14.50 16.88
CA ALA A 424 6.86 -14.27 16.29
C ALA A 424 5.96 -15.50 16.49
N TYR A 425 4.67 -15.27 16.42
CA TYR A 425 3.64 -16.25 16.68
C TYR A 425 2.70 -16.37 15.48
N ALA A 426 2.65 -17.56 14.89
CA ALA A 426 1.69 -17.86 13.83
C ALA A 426 0.31 -18.16 14.45
N SER A 427 -0.75 -17.59 13.88
CA SER A 427 -2.11 -17.90 14.31
C SER A 427 -2.51 -19.32 13.89
N LEU A 428 -3.28 -19.98 14.76
CA LEU A 428 -3.84 -21.31 14.51
C LEU A 428 -4.66 -21.29 13.22
N ASN A 429 -4.38 -22.23 12.32
CA ASN A 429 -4.98 -22.44 10.99
C ASN A 429 -4.71 -21.32 9.98
N GLY A 430 -4.77 -20.05 10.38
CA GLY A 430 -4.69 -18.90 9.48
C GLY A 430 -3.28 -18.34 9.27
N HIS A 431 -2.30 -18.76 10.09
CA HIS A 431 -0.87 -18.47 9.99
C HIS A 431 -0.42 -16.99 10.00
N ALA A 432 -1.35 -16.04 10.10
CA ALA A 432 -1.04 -14.63 10.30
C ALA A 432 -0.09 -14.43 11.49
N MET A 433 0.85 -13.50 11.34
CA MET A 433 1.99 -13.37 12.25
C MET A 433 1.78 -12.28 13.30
N TYR A 434 2.03 -12.59 14.56
CA TYR A 434 1.84 -11.68 15.70
C TYR A 434 3.06 -11.61 16.63
N ALA A 435 3.21 -10.50 17.35
CA ALA A 435 4.37 -10.24 18.22
C ALA A 435 4.19 -10.84 19.64
N LYS A 436 2.96 -11.19 20.02
CA LYS A 436 2.60 -11.69 21.35
C LYS A 436 1.68 -12.90 21.23
N PRO A 437 1.74 -13.86 22.16
CA PRO A 437 0.78 -14.95 22.23
C PRO A 437 -0.57 -14.44 22.74
N GLY A 438 -1.64 -15.19 22.45
CA GLY A 438 -3.01 -14.87 22.86
C GLY A 438 -3.99 -14.81 21.70
N LEU A 439 -5.21 -14.37 21.99
CA LEU A 439 -6.26 -14.19 20.99
C LEU A 439 -6.19 -12.78 20.42
N VAL A 440 -6.01 -12.68 19.10
CA VAL A 440 -6.32 -11.47 18.33
C VAL A 440 -7.66 -11.66 17.62
N LEU A 441 -8.61 -10.76 17.86
CA LEU A 441 -9.93 -10.84 17.26
C LEU A 441 -10.04 -9.83 16.11
N GLN A 442 -10.31 -10.32 14.91
CA GLN A 442 -10.63 -9.50 13.75
C GLN A 442 -12.14 -9.27 13.69
N GLY A 443 -12.59 -8.23 14.38
CA GLY A 443 -14.00 -7.82 14.48
C GLY A 443 -14.22 -6.81 15.61
N ARG A 444 -15.46 -6.70 16.09
CA ARG A 444 -15.86 -5.71 17.11
C ARG A 444 -16.77 -6.34 18.15
N ASP A 445 -16.84 -5.75 19.34
CA ASP A 445 -17.80 -6.15 20.40
C ASP A 445 -17.76 -7.64 20.76
N ASP A 446 -16.57 -8.25 20.84
CA ASP A 446 -16.35 -9.69 21.06
C ASP A 446 -16.92 -10.61 19.96
N VAL A 447 -17.11 -10.07 18.76
CA VAL A 447 -17.58 -10.78 17.58
C VAL A 447 -16.58 -10.62 16.44
N GLY A 448 -16.03 -11.72 15.89
CA GLY A 448 -15.06 -11.66 14.80
C GLY A 448 -14.27 -12.95 14.54
N ILE A 449 -13.38 -12.95 13.55
CA ILE A 449 -12.45 -14.06 13.28
C ILE A 449 -11.41 -14.13 14.39
N ARG A 450 -11.15 -15.34 14.87
CA ARG A 450 -10.14 -15.62 15.89
C ARG A 450 -8.80 -15.91 15.25
N ASN A 451 -7.80 -15.16 15.67
CA ASN A 451 -6.39 -15.46 15.47
C ASN A 451 -5.80 -15.86 16.82
N ASP A 452 -5.92 -17.15 17.14
CA ASP A 452 -5.39 -17.74 18.37
C ASP A 452 -3.90 -18.04 18.17
N THR A 453 -3.05 -17.46 19.01
CA THR A 453 -1.59 -17.64 18.97
C THR A 453 -1.10 -18.14 20.33
N GLY A 454 0.01 -18.87 20.37
CA GLY A 454 0.53 -19.40 21.63
C GLY A 454 1.93 -19.98 21.50
N LYS A 455 2.64 -20.05 22.64
CA LYS A 455 3.88 -20.85 22.73
C LYS A 455 3.53 -22.33 22.79
N SER A 456 4.32 -23.14 22.11
CA SER A 456 4.28 -24.60 22.22
C SER A 456 5.66 -25.18 21.89
N GLU A 457 5.80 -26.50 21.98
CA GLU A 457 6.99 -27.22 21.52
C GLU A 457 7.13 -27.18 19.98
N LYS A 458 6.08 -26.81 19.25
CA LYS A 458 6.13 -26.55 17.82
C LYS A 458 6.72 -25.17 17.59
N VAL A 459 8.04 -25.12 17.47
CA VAL A 459 8.81 -23.90 17.19
C VAL A 459 9.83 -24.17 16.09
N PHE A 460 10.04 -23.19 15.23
CA PHE A 460 11.08 -23.26 14.20
C PHE A 460 12.02 -22.07 14.28
N ASP A 461 13.32 -22.35 14.22
CA ASP A 461 14.37 -21.36 14.10
C ASP A 461 14.65 -21.10 12.63
N THR A 462 14.25 -19.92 12.13
CA THR A 462 14.39 -19.58 10.71
C THR A 462 15.84 -19.47 10.24
N ALA A 463 16.82 -19.46 11.16
CA ALA A 463 18.24 -19.51 10.79
C ALA A 463 18.70 -20.89 10.30
N VAL A 464 17.93 -21.95 10.58
CA VAL A 464 18.32 -23.33 10.30
C VAL A 464 18.42 -23.59 8.80
N ARG A 465 17.43 -23.10 8.02
CA ARG A 465 17.40 -23.20 6.56
C ARG A 465 16.76 -21.97 5.95
N PHE A 466 17.54 -21.26 5.14
CA PHE A 466 17.08 -20.10 4.39
C PHE A 466 17.81 -19.98 3.06
N ARG A 467 17.15 -19.35 2.09
CA ARG A 467 17.71 -19.08 0.77
C ARG A 467 17.41 -17.66 0.34
N VAL A 468 18.44 -16.92 -0.09
CA VAL A 468 18.23 -15.65 -0.79
C VAL A 468 17.69 -15.95 -2.18
N VAL A 469 16.47 -15.52 -2.46
CA VAL A 469 15.76 -15.78 -3.73
C VAL A 469 15.62 -14.54 -4.60
N SER A 470 15.85 -13.34 -4.05
CA SER A 470 15.85 -12.11 -4.82
C SER A 470 16.65 -11.01 -4.10
N ALA A 471 17.57 -10.38 -4.83
CA ALA A 471 18.33 -9.22 -4.40
C ALA A 471 18.84 -8.49 -5.65
N GLU A 472 18.11 -7.46 -6.12
CA GLU A 472 18.33 -6.83 -7.43
C GLU A 472 19.76 -6.34 -7.68
N TYR A 473 20.48 -5.97 -6.61
CA TYR A 473 21.86 -5.46 -6.69
C TYR A 473 22.94 -6.55 -6.65
N LEU A 474 22.58 -7.82 -6.39
CA LEU A 474 23.51 -8.96 -6.32
C LEU A 474 23.33 -9.88 -7.52
N LYS A 475 24.23 -9.78 -8.49
CA LYS A 475 24.19 -10.59 -9.73
C LYS A 475 24.31 -12.10 -9.50
N GLU A 476 24.85 -12.52 -8.37
CA GLU A 476 25.03 -13.92 -7.99
C GLU A 476 23.77 -14.57 -7.39
N VAL A 477 22.70 -13.80 -7.18
CA VAL A 477 21.42 -14.33 -6.69
C VAL A 477 20.54 -14.70 -7.89
N GLU A 478 20.36 -16.01 -8.08
CA GLU A 478 19.46 -16.55 -9.09
C GLU A 478 18.06 -16.78 -8.50
N GLU A 479 17.05 -16.22 -9.16
CA GLU A 479 15.66 -16.44 -8.79
C GLU A 479 15.21 -17.85 -9.18
N PRO A 480 14.61 -18.63 -8.26
CA PRO A 480 14.12 -19.97 -8.60
C PRO A 480 12.89 -19.89 -9.53
N ALA A 481 12.70 -20.88 -10.39
CA ALA A 481 11.62 -20.91 -11.40
C ALA A 481 10.22 -20.74 -10.79
N TRP A 482 9.96 -21.34 -9.62
CA TRP A 482 8.68 -21.19 -8.92
C TRP A 482 8.39 -19.76 -8.45
N LEU A 483 9.41 -18.94 -8.22
CA LEU A 483 9.21 -17.55 -7.80
C LEU A 483 8.60 -16.71 -8.94
N ASN A 484 8.82 -17.14 -10.18
CA ASN A 484 8.30 -16.51 -11.39
C ASN A 484 6.96 -17.10 -11.84
N TYR A 485 6.39 -18.03 -11.08
CA TYR A 485 5.04 -18.55 -11.30
C TYR A 485 3.98 -17.56 -10.77
N MET A 486 3.40 -16.79 -11.69
CA MET A 486 2.46 -15.70 -11.42
C MET A 486 0.98 -16.11 -11.46
N ARG A 487 0.67 -17.37 -11.19
CA ARG A 487 -0.71 -17.91 -11.19
C ARG A 487 -1.08 -18.42 -9.79
N HIS A 488 -2.24 -19.07 -9.67
CA HIS A 488 -2.75 -19.50 -8.38
C HIS A 488 -2.00 -20.73 -7.84
N TRP A 489 -1.67 -20.70 -6.55
CA TRP A 489 -1.04 -21.79 -5.80
C TRP A 489 -2.06 -22.75 -5.17
N GLY A 490 -3.34 -22.55 -5.48
CA GLY A 490 -4.45 -23.41 -5.10
C GLY A 490 -5.57 -23.29 -6.15
N PRO A 491 -6.51 -24.25 -6.20
CA PRO A 491 -7.71 -24.13 -7.03
C PRO A 491 -8.58 -22.96 -6.57
N LYS A 492 -9.40 -22.45 -7.50
CA LYS A 492 -10.51 -21.55 -7.13
C LYS A 492 -11.63 -22.41 -6.56
N ILE A 493 -11.87 -22.32 -5.25
CA ILE A 493 -12.95 -23.06 -4.60
C ILE A 493 -14.10 -22.08 -4.32
N ASP A 494 -15.16 -22.20 -5.12
CA ASP A 494 -16.44 -21.56 -4.80
C ASP A 494 -17.17 -22.47 -3.80
N TYR A 495 -16.91 -22.25 -2.51
CA TYR A 495 -17.82 -22.74 -1.50
C TYR A 495 -19.15 -22.07 -1.79
N GLY A 496 -20.20 -22.83 -2.11
CA GLY A 496 -21.54 -22.28 -2.19
C GLY A 496 -21.81 -21.52 -0.89
N ARG A 497 -21.62 -20.19 -0.93
CA ARG A 497 -21.44 -19.35 0.26
C ARG A 497 -22.62 -19.51 1.20
N GLU A 498 -23.79 -19.69 0.60
CA GLU A 498 -25.02 -19.95 1.32
C GLU A 498 -25.09 -21.35 1.95
N ASP A 499 -24.53 -22.39 1.34
CA ASP A 499 -24.56 -23.76 1.88
C ASP A 499 -23.68 -23.93 3.11
N GLU A 500 -22.45 -23.38 3.09
CA GLU A 500 -21.56 -23.40 4.25
C GLU A 500 -22.11 -22.50 5.38
N ILE A 501 -22.62 -21.30 5.05
CA ILE A 501 -23.28 -20.43 6.03
C ILE A 501 -24.51 -21.14 6.62
N ARG A 502 -25.37 -21.76 5.79
CA ARG A 502 -26.52 -22.55 6.26
C ARG A 502 -26.09 -23.73 7.13
N GLY A 503 -24.98 -24.39 6.79
CA GLY A 503 -24.41 -25.49 7.56
C GLY A 503 -24.00 -25.06 8.96
N VAL A 504 -23.27 -23.94 9.07
CA VAL A 504 -22.84 -23.40 10.37
C VAL A 504 -24.04 -22.82 11.15
N GLU A 505 -24.99 -22.15 10.48
CA GLU A 505 -26.22 -21.64 11.11
C GLU A 505 -27.07 -22.72 11.79
N LYS A 506 -27.05 -23.96 11.28
CA LYS A 506 -27.75 -25.09 11.92
C LYS A 506 -27.17 -25.45 13.29
N ILE A 507 -25.89 -25.17 13.51
CA ILE A 507 -25.16 -25.51 14.74
C ILE A 507 -25.26 -24.35 15.75
N VAL A 508 -25.54 -23.12 15.29
CA VAL A 508 -25.75 -21.95 16.13
C VAL A 508 -27.18 -21.94 16.71
N VAL A 509 -27.30 -22.11 18.03
CA VAL A 509 -28.59 -22.17 18.73
C VAL A 509 -29.03 -20.77 19.17
N GLY A 510 -30.25 -20.37 18.78
CA GLY A 510 -30.88 -19.09 19.16
C GLY A 510 -30.74 -17.98 18.12
N GLU A 511 -31.85 -17.28 17.83
CA GLU A 511 -31.92 -16.30 16.73
C GLU A 511 -30.98 -15.10 16.92
N SER A 512 -30.73 -14.69 18.17
CA SER A 512 -29.76 -13.64 18.50
C SER A 512 -28.33 -14.04 18.09
N LEU A 513 -27.92 -15.28 18.36
CA LEU A 513 -26.60 -15.79 17.98
C LEU A 513 -26.49 -16.02 16.47
N LYS A 514 -27.56 -16.47 15.81
CA LYS A 514 -27.61 -16.57 14.34
C LYS A 514 -27.49 -15.20 13.67
N SER A 515 -28.18 -14.19 14.20
CA SER A 515 -28.07 -12.80 13.72
C SER A 515 -26.65 -12.26 13.92
N MET A 516 -26.03 -12.49 15.09
CA MET A 516 -24.63 -12.13 15.34
C MET A 516 -23.66 -12.89 14.42
N PHE A 517 -23.89 -14.17 14.16
CA PHE A 517 -23.11 -14.97 13.22
C PHE A 517 -23.19 -14.38 11.81
N ARG A 518 -24.39 -14.15 11.29
CA ARG A 518 -24.61 -13.50 9.98
C ARG A 518 -23.93 -12.13 9.93
N SER A 519 -23.99 -11.34 11.00
CA SER A 519 -23.31 -10.04 11.05
C SER A 519 -21.78 -10.17 11.08
N ALA A 520 -21.24 -11.18 11.78
CA ALA A 520 -19.81 -11.45 11.83
C ALA A 520 -19.28 -11.87 10.46
N VAL A 521 -19.99 -12.83 9.84
CA VAL A 521 -19.72 -13.38 8.52
C VAL A 521 -19.86 -12.29 7.46
N ASN A 522 -20.96 -11.55 7.40
CA ASN A 522 -21.13 -10.49 6.40
C ASN A 522 -20.12 -9.33 6.56
N GLY A 523 -19.45 -9.22 7.71
CA GLY A 523 -18.38 -8.27 7.95
C GLY A 523 -16.97 -8.78 7.62
N LEU A 524 -16.78 -10.04 7.21
CA LEU A 524 -15.46 -10.52 6.81
C LEU A 524 -15.14 -10.06 5.38
N PRO A 525 -13.85 -9.80 5.07
CA PRO A 525 -13.43 -9.52 3.70
C PRO A 525 -13.87 -10.64 2.75
N ASN A 526 -14.21 -10.30 1.50
CA ASN A 526 -14.62 -11.30 0.51
C ASN A 526 -13.55 -12.37 0.28
N GLU A 527 -12.29 -12.03 0.54
CA GLU A 527 -11.12 -12.91 0.54
C GLU A 527 -11.26 -14.11 1.50
N VAL A 528 -12.07 -14.00 2.56
CA VAL A 528 -12.35 -15.11 3.50
C VAL A 528 -13.43 -16.05 2.98
N PHE A 529 -14.26 -15.62 2.01
CA PHE A 529 -15.49 -16.31 1.57
C PHE A 529 -15.42 -17.00 0.22
N GLY A 530 -14.35 -16.81 -0.54
CA GLY A 530 -14.19 -17.40 -1.86
C GLY A 530 -12.80 -17.07 -2.36
N GLU A 531 -11.95 -18.08 -2.39
CA GLU A 531 -10.54 -17.92 -2.72
C GLU A 531 -10.35 -18.38 -4.16
N GLU A 532 -10.04 -17.44 -5.03
CA GLU A 532 -8.98 -17.73 -5.99
C GLU A 532 -7.75 -18.11 -5.18
N GLY A 533 -7.18 -19.31 -5.41
CA GLY A 533 -6.04 -19.78 -4.62
C GLY A 533 -4.94 -18.70 -4.53
N PRO A 534 -4.24 -18.59 -3.39
CA PRO A 534 -3.28 -17.52 -3.18
C PRO A 534 -2.28 -17.44 -4.34
N THR A 535 -1.91 -16.21 -4.69
CA THR A 535 -0.84 -15.98 -5.66
C THR A 535 0.51 -15.98 -4.96
N GLY A 536 1.57 -16.31 -5.72
CA GLY A 536 2.92 -16.37 -5.18
C GLY A 536 3.47 -15.00 -4.72
N PRO A 537 4.64 -14.99 -4.05
CA PRO A 537 5.21 -13.79 -3.42
C PRO A 537 5.25 -12.56 -4.32
N LYS A 538 5.60 -12.70 -5.61
CA LYS A 538 5.74 -11.58 -6.57
C LYS A 538 4.46 -10.80 -6.86
N LEU A 539 3.29 -11.40 -6.57
CA LEU A 539 1.98 -10.76 -6.76
C LEU A 539 1.42 -10.16 -5.45
N LYS A 540 2.09 -10.39 -4.32
CA LYS A 540 1.71 -9.80 -3.04
C LYS A 540 2.22 -8.35 -2.95
N ARG A 541 1.42 -7.47 -2.33
CA ARG A 541 1.71 -6.03 -2.19
C ARG A 541 3.10 -5.73 -1.60
N ASN A 542 3.60 -6.57 -0.70
CA ASN A 542 4.88 -6.37 -0.03
C ASN A 542 6.12 -6.75 -0.88
N TRP A 543 5.92 -7.31 -2.07
CA TRP A 543 7.01 -7.61 -3.01
C TRP A 543 7.49 -6.37 -3.77
N ARG A 544 6.60 -5.44 -4.17
CA ARG A 544 6.96 -4.19 -4.87
C ARG A 544 6.44 -2.96 -4.09
N PRO A 545 7.26 -1.93 -3.84
CA PRO A 545 6.83 -0.72 -3.15
C PRO A 545 5.85 0.12 -4.01
N PHE A 546 4.77 0.61 -3.41
CA PHE A 546 3.72 1.45 -4.04
C PHE A 546 3.83 2.93 -3.63
N ILE A 547 3.44 3.82 -4.56
CA ILE A 547 3.24 5.28 -4.35
C ILE A 547 1.73 5.61 -4.57
N ARG A 548 1.15 6.55 -3.80
CA ARG A 548 -0.30 6.85 -3.65
C ARG A 548 -0.67 8.32 -3.91
N LEU A 549 -1.89 8.64 -4.39
CA LEU A 549 -2.64 9.92 -4.49
C LEU A 549 -4.11 9.60 -4.94
N ASP A 550 -5.07 10.55 -4.98
CA ASP A 550 -6.52 10.34 -5.30
C ASP A 550 -7.17 11.49 -6.14
N SER A 551 -8.42 11.30 -6.65
CA SER A 551 -9.13 12.01 -7.75
C SER A 551 -9.84 13.38 -7.49
N ILE A 552 -9.93 14.32 -8.47
CA ILE A 552 -10.73 15.58 -8.51
C ILE A 552 -11.91 15.54 -9.53
N GLN A 553 -13.11 15.90 -9.06
CA GLN A 553 -14.23 16.47 -9.84
C GLN A 553 -13.97 17.99 -10.00
N SER A 554 -13.86 18.54 -11.22
CA SER A 554 -13.73 19.99 -11.41
C SER A 554 -14.88 20.57 -12.23
N SER A 555 -15.44 21.68 -11.76
CA SER A 555 -16.55 22.42 -12.36
C SER A 555 -16.17 23.29 -13.56
N ASN A 556 -14.88 23.51 -13.82
CA ASN A 556 -14.36 24.25 -14.97
C ASN A 556 -12.95 23.74 -15.30
N ALA A 557 -12.62 23.57 -16.59
CA ALA A 557 -11.29 23.11 -17.01
C ALA A 557 -10.73 23.96 -18.15
N ASP A 558 -9.49 24.43 -17.97
CA ASP A 558 -8.63 24.88 -19.07
C ASP A 558 -7.96 23.64 -19.68
N ALA A 559 -8.25 23.34 -20.95
CA ALA A 559 -7.96 22.05 -21.58
C ALA A 559 -6.52 21.90 -22.10
N ASN A 560 -5.50 22.20 -21.28
CA ASN A 560 -4.08 21.96 -21.63
C ASN A 560 -3.57 20.61 -21.10
N THR A 561 -4.28 19.54 -21.45
CA THR A 561 -3.84 18.14 -21.26
C THR A 561 -3.42 17.55 -22.59
N ASP A 562 -2.12 17.38 -22.80
CA ASP A 562 -1.55 16.90 -24.05
C ASP A 562 -1.09 15.45 -23.92
N LYS A 563 -1.64 14.55 -24.74
CA LYS A 563 -1.06 13.22 -24.97
C LYS A 563 -0.25 13.26 -26.26
N GLN A 564 1.06 13.06 -26.16
CA GLN A 564 2.04 13.27 -27.21
C GLN A 564 2.76 11.96 -27.53
N ARG A 565 3.02 11.65 -28.80
CA ARG A 565 4.07 10.68 -29.17
C ARG A 565 5.29 11.49 -29.56
N LYS A 566 6.27 11.58 -28.66
CA LYS A 566 7.48 12.41 -28.86
C LYS A 566 8.55 11.66 -29.65
N ASP A 567 8.62 10.34 -29.48
CA ASP A 567 9.50 9.42 -30.19
C ASP A 567 8.67 8.20 -30.65
N ASP A 568 9.05 7.58 -31.77
CA ASP A 568 8.30 6.48 -32.38
C ASP A 568 8.05 5.29 -31.43
N ASP A 569 8.82 5.17 -30.35
CA ASP A 569 8.73 4.07 -29.40
C ASP A 569 7.88 4.36 -28.16
N TYR A 570 7.43 5.60 -27.90
CA TYR A 570 6.76 5.96 -26.64
C TYR A 570 5.65 7.01 -26.78
N TRP A 571 4.53 6.77 -26.09
CA TRP A 571 3.49 7.74 -25.74
C TRP A 571 3.90 8.51 -24.48
N TRP A 572 3.65 9.80 -24.46
CA TRP A 572 3.98 10.75 -23.41
C TRP A 572 2.71 11.48 -23.01
N LEU A 573 2.50 11.72 -21.72
CA LEU A 573 1.47 12.61 -21.22
C LEU A 573 2.16 13.86 -20.68
N GLN A 574 1.74 15.01 -21.18
CA GLN A 574 2.22 16.32 -20.79
C GLN A 574 1.04 17.18 -20.33
N ILE A 575 1.18 17.86 -19.20
CA ILE A 575 0.17 18.79 -18.69
C ILE A 575 0.86 20.10 -18.39
N ASN A 576 0.34 21.21 -18.91
CA ASN A 576 0.94 22.54 -18.71
C ASN A 576 2.44 22.60 -19.02
N LYS A 577 2.87 21.89 -20.08
CA LYS A 577 4.28 21.73 -20.49
C LYS A 577 5.16 20.88 -19.56
N GLU A 578 4.63 20.34 -18.48
CA GLU A 578 5.33 19.37 -17.62
C GLU A 578 5.03 17.94 -18.06
N LEU A 579 6.09 17.14 -18.18
CA LEU A 579 5.94 15.74 -18.54
C LEU A 579 5.48 14.92 -17.34
N VAL A 580 4.29 14.34 -17.46
CA VAL A 580 3.62 13.55 -16.40
C VAL A 580 4.04 12.08 -16.45
N GLY A 581 4.35 11.55 -17.64
CA GLY A 581 4.80 10.16 -17.78
C GLY A 581 4.90 9.70 -19.23
N TYR A 582 5.43 8.49 -19.42
CA TYR A 582 5.54 7.87 -20.74
C TYR A 582 5.32 6.35 -20.72
N TRP A 583 4.92 5.80 -21.86
CA TRP A 583 4.55 4.41 -22.06
C TRP A 583 5.02 3.92 -23.42
N PRO A 584 5.62 2.73 -23.55
CA PRO A 584 5.98 2.17 -24.85
C PRO A 584 4.80 2.11 -25.82
N ALA A 585 4.98 2.59 -27.05
CA ALA A 585 3.94 2.62 -28.09
C ALA A 585 3.40 1.22 -28.41
N LYS A 586 4.24 0.20 -28.28
CA LYS A 586 3.89 -1.23 -28.41
C LYS A 586 2.82 -1.72 -27.41
N LEU A 587 2.56 -0.99 -26.34
CA LEU A 587 1.48 -1.30 -25.40
C LEU A 587 0.09 -0.98 -25.97
N PHE A 588 0.01 -0.26 -27.09
CA PHE A 588 -1.25 0.22 -27.66
C PHE A 588 -1.48 -0.36 -29.05
N SER A 589 -2.52 -1.20 -29.19
CA SER A 589 -2.84 -1.88 -30.45
C SER A 589 -3.43 -0.96 -31.53
N SER A 590 -4.16 0.09 -31.14
CA SER A 590 -4.81 1.04 -32.08
C SER A 590 -4.20 2.43 -32.05
N LEU A 591 -3.59 2.83 -30.93
CA LEU A 591 -2.95 4.13 -30.75
C LEU A 591 -1.45 4.07 -31.04
N GLY A 592 -0.88 2.95 -31.48
CA GLY A 592 0.58 2.84 -31.68
C GLY A 592 1.19 3.89 -32.63
N LYS A 593 0.39 4.43 -33.58
CA LYS A 593 0.85 5.40 -34.59
C LYS A 593 0.37 6.85 -34.36
N GLY A 594 -0.53 7.07 -33.41
CA GLY A 594 -1.19 8.37 -33.17
C GLY A 594 -2.63 8.20 -32.68
N ALA A 595 -3.26 9.30 -32.24
CA ALA A 595 -4.66 9.30 -31.87
C ALA A 595 -5.54 9.21 -33.13
N THR A 596 -6.48 8.25 -33.15
CA THR A 596 -7.43 8.07 -34.26
C THR A 596 -8.72 8.87 -34.06
N GLU A 597 -9.03 9.23 -32.83
CA GLU A 597 -10.19 10.03 -32.43
C GLU A 597 -9.85 10.81 -31.16
N VAL A 598 -10.38 12.03 -31.03
CA VAL A 598 -10.21 12.87 -29.85
C VAL A 598 -11.58 13.40 -29.45
N LEU A 599 -11.96 13.17 -28.18
CA LEU A 599 -13.27 13.50 -27.65
C LEU A 599 -13.13 14.37 -26.41
N TRP A 600 -14.03 15.34 -26.26
CA TRP A 600 -14.14 16.21 -25.09
C TRP A 600 -15.61 16.27 -24.66
N GLY A 601 -15.90 16.15 -23.37
CA GLY A 601 -17.28 16.17 -22.88
C GLY A 601 -17.41 15.53 -21.50
N GLY A 602 -18.66 15.22 -21.13
CA GLY A 602 -19.02 14.50 -19.91
C GLY A 602 -19.78 13.21 -20.23
N GLU A 603 -19.71 12.25 -19.32
CA GLU A 603 -20.43 10.97 -19.43
C GLU A 603 -21.10 10.65 -18.09
N ILE A 604 -22.29 10.06 -18.15
CA ILE A 604 -23.06 9.63 -16.99
C ILE A 604 -23.46 8.16 -17.15
N VAL A 605 -23.18 7.36 -16.13
CA VAL A 605 -23.66 5.98 -16.03
C VAL A 605 -25.11 5.99 -15.56
N ASN A 606 -26.00 5.37 -16.32
CA ASN A 606 -27.42 5.23 -15.99
C ASN A 606 -27.88 3.77 -16.10
N GLU A 607 -27.94 3.08 -14.97
CA GLU A 607 -28.36 1.67 -14.87
C GLU A 607 -29.88 1.47 -14.91
N LYS A 608 -30.66 2.57 -14.96
CA LYS A 608 -32.14 2.55 -14.90
C LYS A 608 -32.71 1.78 -13.70
N THR A 609 -32.06 1.81 -12.54
CA THR A 609 -32.52 1.10 -11.33
C THR A 609 -33.94 1.56 -10.96
N GLY A 610 -34.91 0.66 -11.07
CA GLY A 610 -36.33 0.97 -10.83
C GLY A 610 -37.05 1.67 -12.00
N GLY A 611 -36.52 1.57 -13.23
CA GLY A 611 -37.18 2.02 -14.46
C GLY A 611 -37.07 3.52 -14.77
N LYS A 612 -36.26 4.27 -14.02
CA LYS A 612 -36.12 5.74 -14.16
C LYS A 612 -34.70 6.14 -14.54
N HIS A 613 -34.53 7.31 -15.16
CA HIS A 613 -33.20 7.88 -15.38
C HIS A 613 -32.49 8.24 -14.06
N THR A 614 -31.16 8.28 -14.06
CA THR A 614 -30.36 8.66 -12.89
C THR A 614 -30.53 10.15 -12.54
N SER A 615 -30.59 10.47 -11.24
CA SER A 615 -30.63 11.85 -10.73
C SER A 615 -29.23 12.45 -10.55
N THR A 616 -28.27 12.03 -11.36
CA THR A 616 -26.87 12.46 -11.24
C THR A 616 -26.63 13.65 -12.14
N ASP A 617 -26.15 14.75 -11.58
CA ASP A 617 -25.84 15.96 -12.33
C ASP A 617 -24.60 15.75 -13.21
N MET A 618 -24.65 16.20 -14.47
CA MET A 618 -23.48 16.35 -15.33
C MET A 618 -22.96 17.78 -15.25
N GLY A 619 -21.67 17.93 -14.92
CA GLY A 619 -21.05 19.24 -14.75
C GLY A 619 -21.64 19.97 -13.54
N SER A 620 -22.30 21.10 -13.78
CA SER A 620 -22.94 21.93 -12.77
C SER A 620 -24.41 21.59 -12.53
N GLY A 621 -24.95 20.58 -13.22
CA GLY A 621 -26.37 20.22 -13.19
C GLY A 621 -27.27 21.13 -14.05
N HIS A 622 -26.71 22.21 -14.60
CA HIS A 622 -27.39 23.11 -15.53
C HIS A 622 -27.21 22.66 -16.98
N PHE A 623 -28.23 22.88 -17.81
CA PHE A 623 -28.13 22.62 -19.25
C PHE A 623 -27.16 23.61 -19.91
N ALA A 624 -26.46 23.14 -20.95
CA ALA A 624 -25.50 23.91 -21.75
C ALA A 624 -26.07 25.24 -22.28
N ASP A 625 -27.38 25.30 -22.55
CA ASP A 625 -28.06 26.51 -23.00
C ASP A 625 -28.04 27.65 -22.00
N GLU A 626 -27.88 27.34 -20.71
CA GLU A 626 -27.79 28.34 -19.66
C GLU A 626 -26.46 29.10 -19.67
N GLY A 627 -25.45 28.58 -20.39
CA GLY A 627 -24.22 29.28 -20.72
C GLY A 627 -23.35 29.65 -19.52
N HIS A 628 -22.44 30.59 -19.75
CA HIS A 628 -21.42 30.99 -18.78
C HIS A 628 -22.01 31.45 -17.43
N ARG A 629 -21.37 31.03 -16.34
CA ARG A 629 -21.78 31.18 -14.92
C ARG A 629 -22.90 30.25 -14.44
N LYS A 630 -23.48 29.46 -15.34
CA LYS A 630 -24.49 28.45 -14.99
C LYS A 630 -24.08 27.06 -15.45
N ALA A 631 -23.88 26.88 -16.76
CA ALA A 631 -23.43 25.63 -17.36
C ALA A 631 -21.92 25.44 -17.19
N SER A 632 -21.49 24.17 -17.13
CA SER A 632 -20.07 23.81 -17.19
C SER A 632 -19.55 23.97 -18.62
N TYR A 633 -18.25 24.20 -18.77
CA TYR A 633 -17.64 24.41 -20.08
C TYR A 633 -16.21 23.87 -20.18
N PHE A 634 -15.82 23.58 -21.40
CA PHE A 634 -14.42 23.44 -21.82
C PHE A 634 -14.06 24.61 -22.70
N ARG A 635 -12.86 25.17 -22.53
CA ARG A 635 -12.34 26.26 -23.35
C ARG A 635 -10.86 26.08 -23.66
N ASN A 636 -10.37 26.82 -24.65
CA ASN A 636 -9.00 26.77 -25.17
C ASN A 636 -8.61 25.35 -25.60
N ILE A 637 -9.52 24.63 -26.26
CA ILE A 637 -9.28 23.26 -26.68
C ILE A 637 -8.32 23.26 -27.86
N MET A 638 -7.23 22.50 -27.73
CA MET A 638 -6.20 22.33 -28.75
C MET A 638 -5.93 20.84 -29.00
N THR A 639 -5.37 20.54 -30.16
CA THR A 639 -4.85 19.21 -30.54
C THR A 639 -3.41 19.33 -31.01
N VAL A 640 -2.61 18.28 -30.83
CA VAL A 640 -1.23 18.24 -31.32
C VAL A 640 -1.20 17.49 -32.64
N ASP A 641 -0.71 18.16 -33.69
CA ASP A 641 -0.56 17.55 -35.01
C ASP A 641 0.72 16.69 -35.11
N LYS A 642 0.90 15.98 -36.23
CA LYS A 642 2.07 15.12 -36.49
C LYS A 642 3.42 15.84 -36.47
N THR A 643 3.42 17.17 -36.57
CA THR A 643 4.63 18.00 -36.50
C THR A 643 4.90 18.51 -35.08
N ASN A 644 4.14 18.00 -34.11
CA ASN A 644 4.18 18.41 -32.72
C ASN A 644 3.79 19.87 -32.49
N THR A 645 2.90 20.39 -33.33
CA THR A 645 2.39 21.75 -33.24
C THR A 645 0.96 21.74 -32.70
N LEU A 646 0.66 22.61 -31.74
CA LEU A 646 -0.70 22.81 -31.24
C LEU A 646 -1.56 23.49 -32.32
N ARG A 647 -2.72 22.90 -32.60
CA ARG A 647 -3.71 23.37 -33.58
C ARG A 647 -5.10 23.36 -32.93
N GLU A 648 -5.90 24.37 -33.24
CA GLU A 648 -7.33 24.30 -32.92
C GLU A 648 -7.96 23.12 -33.67
N PRO A 649 -8.81 22.32 -33.00
CA PRO A 649 -9.40 21.15 -33.61
C PRO A 649 -10.29 21.53 -34.80
N GLN A 650 -10.23 20.74 -35.86
CA GLN A 650 -11.01 20.94 -37.08
C GLN A 650 -12.01 19.79 -37.25
N GLY A 651 -13.22 20.09 -37.72
CA GLY A 651 -14.24 19.06 -37.98
C GLY A 651 -14.87 18.45 -36.72
N VAL A 652 -14.94 19.21 -35.62
CA VAL A 652 -15.58 18.77 -34.38
C VAL A 652 -17.10 18.76 -34.55
N TYR A 653 -17.77 17.72 -34.08
CA TYR A 653 -19.23 17.63 -34.07
C TYR A 653 -19.73 17.23 -32.67
N PRO A 654 -20.81 17.87 -32.16
CA PRO A 654 -21.39 17.49 -30.89
C PRO A 654 -22.09 16.14 -30.99
N THR A 655 -21.90 15.28 -30.00
CA THR A 655 -22.63 14.01 -29.87
C THR A 655 -23.34 13.99 -28.53
N VAL A 656 -24.66 13.77 -28.55
CA VAL A 656 -25.50 13.71 -27.34
C VAL A 656 -26.39 12.48 -27.43
N THR A 657 -26.37 11.65 -26.39
CA THR A 657 -27.16 10.41 -26.33
C THR A 657 -28.63 10.68 -25.99
N ASN A 658 -28.90 11.63 -25.08
CA ASN A 658 -30.26 12.07 -24.74
C ASN A 658 -30.27 13.53 -24.27
N ASP A 659 -30.61 14.42 -25.19
CA ASP A 659 -30.57 15.87 -25.02
C ASP A 659 -31.51 16.39 -23.92
N ASN A 660 -32.57 15.63 -23.61
CA ASN A 660 -33.49 15.99 -22.53
C ASN A 660 -32.92 15.73 -21.13
N CYS A 661 -31.87 14.93 -21.01
CA CYS A 661 -31.23 14.60 -19.73
C CYS A 661 -29.97 15.46 -19.51
N TYR A 662 -29.16 15.56 -20.57
CA TYR A 662 -27.93 16.33 -20.62
C TYR A 662 -27.74 16.83 -22.04
N ASN A 663 -27.32 18.08 -22.21
CA ASN A 663 -27.05 18.62 -23.54
C ASN A 663 -25.66 19.26 -23.64
N ILE A 664 -25.28 19.55 -24.88
CA ILE A 664 -24.02 20.21 -25.24
C ILE A 664 -24.31 21.34 -26.21
N LYS A 665 -23.56 22.42 -26.10
CA LYS A 665 -23.71 23.60 -26.96
C LYS A 665 -22.36 24.20 -27.26
N GLU A 666 -22.03 24.31 -28.53
CA GLU A 666 -20.81 24.99 -28.96
C GLU A 666 -20.81 26.45 -28.50
N GLY A 667 -19.63 26.91 -28.09
CA GLY A 667 -19.41 28.29 -27.69
C GLY A 667 -19.39 29.26 -28.85
N ARG A 668 -19.22 30.55 -28.55
CA ARG A 668 -19.09 31.57 -29.60
C ARG A 668 -17.66 31.59 -30.15
N ASN A 669 -17.54 31.38 -31.46
CA ASN A 669 -16.28 31.53 -32.20
C ASN A 669 -15.75 32.97 -32.15
N GLY A 670 -14.42 33.12 -32.15
CA GLY A 670 -13.73 34.42 -32.19
C GLY A 670 -13.64 35.16 -30.84
N THR A 671 -13.89 34.47 -29.72
CA THR A 671 -13.73 35.03 -28.37
C THR A 671 -12.38 34.64 -27.76
N SER A 672 -11.98 35.26 -26.64
CA SER A 672 -10.75 34.91 -25.89
C SER A 672 -10.76 33.52 -25.25
N TRP A 673 -11.79 32.72 -25.52
CA TRP A 673 -12.00 31.37 -24.99
C TRP A 673 -11.55 30.28 -25.97
N GLY A 674 -11.03 30.65 -27.14
CA GLY A 674 -10.64 29.70 -28.19
C GLY A 674 -11.80 28.79 -28.62
N PHE A 675 -11.48 27.62 -29.19
CA PHE A 675 -12.49 26.58 -29.39
C PHE A 675 -13.04 26.11 -28.03
N ASN A 676 -14.36 26.22 -27.84
CA ASN A 676 -15.03 26.01 -26.56
C ASN A 676 -16.46 25.48 -26.72
N PHE A 677 -16.98 24.83 -25.69
CA PHE A 677 -18.38 24.41 -25.63
C PHE A 677 -18.87 24.34 -24.17
N PHE A 678 -20.18 24.47 -24.01
CA PHE A 678 -20.91 24.27 -22.77
C PHE A 678 -21.53 22.87 -22.74
N TYR A 679 -21.63 22.28 -21.56
CA TYR A 679 -22.25 20.97 -21.37
C TYR A 679 -22.84 20.85 -19.97
N GLY A 680 -23.85 19.99 -19.81
CA GLY A 680 -24.40 19.63 -18.51
C GLY A 680 -25.88 19.26 -18.54
N GLY A 681 -26.43 19.02 -17.35
CA GLY A 681 -27.84 18.74 -17.14
C GLY A 681 -28.08 17.99 -15.83
N PRO A 682 -29.32 18.00 -15.30
CA PRO A 682 -29.63 17.45 -13.98
C PRO A 682 -29.91 15.93 -13.99
N GLY A 683 -29.87 15.30 -15.16
CA GLY A 683 -30.32 13.92 -15.32
C GLY A 683 -31.83 13.80 -15.19
N LEU A 684 -32.32 13.09 -14.17
CA LEU A 684 -33.73 12.84 -13.93
C LEU A 684 -34.53 14.15 -13.81
N ASN A 685 -35.38 14.42 -14.79
CA ASN A 685 -36.21 15.62 -14.83
C ASN A 685 -37.53 15.35 -15.58
N ALA A 686 -38.44 16.34 -15.64
CA ALA A 686 -39.76 16.15 -16.26
C ALA A 686 -39.70 15.72 -17.75
N LYS A 687 -38.63 16.07 -18.47
CA LYS A 687 -38.39 15.68 -19.87
C LYS A 687 -37.50 14.43 -20.00
N CYS A 688 -36.91 13.98 -18.90
CA CYS A 688 -36.06 12.79 -18.81
C CYS A 688 -36.45 11.97 -17.56
N PRO A 689 -37.58 11.24 -17.59
CA PRO A 689 -38.15 10.55 -16.43
C PRO A 689 -37.47 9.24 -16.01
#